data_AF-S0FQT6-F1
#
_entry.id   AF-S0FQT6-F1
#
_cell.length_a   1.000
_cell.length_b   1.000
_cell.length_c   1.000
_cell.angle_alpha   90.00
_cell.angle_beta   90.00
_cell.angle_gamma   90.00
#
_symmetry.space_group_name_H-M   'P 1'
#
loop_
_entity.id
_entity.type
_entity.pdbx_description
1 polymer ?
#
loop_
_entity_poly.entity_id
_entity_poly.type
_entity_poly.pdbx_seq_one_letter_code
_entity_poly.pdbx_strand_id
1 'polypeptide(L)'
;MSIKPDFAGQYSSIQGELLICEGDRTSSVVLLLKGKIDVFLSPFDDIFNNNELLISRSCRLFTLEQNTFLSINDVIRNGQNSFSLLARDACTLYCFPANSSAEIRNIISTQKDYSAYLVSSLANLIDLSYNSYQKLLPICHNINALTQNLMTYYWAIKDKFYFSYAPDMEILNSYQSIYENLKQDGYRFFPLDPDFAFTHDMADTITDSPELDTSSIEYFTRLLNVPLDNRKTFFNSDSFICEYHIQKGSEVLDTIIGEIKNIFSILCKNMELLYLSPNNLLTTYGRIATDSRDDKEAALNILNILTQAIDITSQCIDKLQNEFDSFTNIDIKEFSDLIESVRAKTAIGTSSTNPADIAAGSELPSELENSLEKIMKYCSCPQDKIDSLNKRLSQFRALKDKTSADPEIRELRSSIANDFFVIYDEAFKRTQADNSCPKLISMFLNFGYMDERLVTKQQAIALYRLCDKEYSCSDFNVYNTKKWLELIHNNKKEPSINDFGQDYSDVFRDMKKRKIVSDADKPAYDRDFKAKVSFEVNNMLKTNQKVCHGHMSSYFPILHKDIITRDLEKAVVTPTRLQQAINNLLAIDFSIFYREIWYKNDVRGIEKEPIMKEIRPDIIIVPTFGSRVSMWQEITGKARNTPGRFIVPAFTDENLSELMIKLIGAFRWELCRTMMGVAWNDITEKSLTSEYTDYIQFFKKNHDLTEDAKEKIKIQIQKNRNVMREIFTSDYETWINYESKGILRLNKLARSILFRYCPPPREMRNALAKQPAFTDLLTQFNNSRAKTAKSLTGKYTKLFKNDPIDRDMELNLIYYRDL
;
A
#
# COMPACT_ATOMS: atom_id res chain seq x y z
N MET A 1 42.19 25.32 6.43
CA MET A 1 42.50 25.85 5.09
C MET A 1 42.24 24.70 4.13
N SER A 2 41.44 24.91 3.10
CA SER A 2 41.24 23.92 2.03
C SER A 2 42.52 23.73 1.22
N ILE A 3 42.61 22.60 0.52
CA ILE A 3 43.65 22.34 -0.46
C ILE A 3 43.58 23.45 -1.50
N LYS A 4 44.71 24.12 -1.74
CA LYS A 4 44.76 25.18 -2.76
C LYS A 4 44.45 24.57 -4.14
N PRO A 5 43.67 25.26 -4.99
CA PRO A 5 43.29 24.73 -6.31
C PRO A 5 44.49 24.23 -7.14
N ASP A 6 45.61 24.95 -7.10
CA ASP A 6 46.81 24.65 -7.88
C ASP A 6 47.78 23.68 -7.19
N PHE A 7 47.40 23.06 -6.07
CA PHE A 7 48.28 22.14 -5.34
C PHE A 7 48.42 20.81 -6.10
N ALA A 8 49.67 20.39 -6.34
CA ALA A 8 50.00 19.11 -6.96
C ALA A 8 50.91 18.27 -6.06
N GLY A 9 50.64 16.97 -5.97
CA GLY A 9 51.41 16.01 -5.18
C GLY A 9 50.67 15.49 -3.95
N GLN A 10 51.42 14.90 -3.01
CA GLN A 10 50.86 14.24 -1.84
C GLN A 10 50.50 15.28 -0.75
N TYR A 11 49.25 15.24 -0.28
CA TYR A 11 48.73 16.04 0.82
C TYR A 11 48.40 15.14 2.01
N SER A 12 48.73 15.59 3.22
CA SER A 12 48.35 14.90 4.46
C SER A 12 47.47 15.83 5.28
N SER A 13 46.28 15.35 5.65
CA SER A 13 45.31 16.11 6.42
C SER A 13 45.21 15.59 7.85
N ILE A 14 44.71 16.45 8.73
CA ILE A 14 44.27 16.05 10.08
C ILE A 14 42.77 15.75 10.09
N GLN A 15 42.32 15.03 11.11
CA GLN A 15 40.89 14.81 11.35
C GLN A 15 40.17 16.14 11.57
N GLY A 16 39.00 16.32 10.95
CA GLY A 16 38.18 17.52 11.01
C GLY A 16 38.60 18.64 10.04
N GLU A 17 39.62 18.41 9.22
CA GLU A 17 40.08 19.39 8.23
C GLU A 17 39.15 19.46 7.01
N LEU A 18 38.72 20.66 6.63
CA LEU A 18 38.00 20.91 5.36
C LEU A 18 39.01 20.84 4.22
N LEU A 19 38.88 19.83 3.37
CA LEU A 19 39.82 19.53 2.28
C LEU A 19 39.46 20.31 1.01
N ILE A 20 38.17 20.28 0.65
CA ILE A 20 37.61 20.91 -0.54
C ILE A 20 36.32 21.59 -0.13
N CYS A 21 36.06 22.80 -0.65
CA CYS A 21 34.78 23.48 -0.49
C CYS A 21 34.04 23.47 -1.82
N GLU A 22 32.73 23.25 -1.75
CA GLU A 22 31.81 23.38 -2.88
C GLU A 22 31.90 24.80 -3.47
N GLY A 23 31.83 24.90 -4.81
CA GLY A 23 31.88 26.17 -5.54
C GLY A 23 33.29 26.74 -5.73
N ASP A 24 34.29 26.31 -4.94
CA ASP A 24 35.68 26.69 -5.15
C ASP A 24 36.18 26.19 -6.51
N ARG A 25 37.08 26.97 -7.13
CA ARG A 25 37.72 26.58 -8.37
C ARG A 25 38.49 25.26 -8.17
N THR A 26 38.30 24.33 -9.10
CA THR A 26 39.05 23.08 -9.15
C THR A 26 39.99 23.05 -10.35
N SER A 27 41.19 22.54 -10.11
CA SER A 27 42.26 22.38 -11.11
C SER A 27 43.07 21.11 -10.89
N SER A 28 42.52 20.18 -10.09
CA SER A 28 43.15 18.91 -9.78
C SER A 28 42.12 17.79 -9.60
N VAL A 29 42.45 16.60 -10.09
CA VAL A 29 41.77 15.35 -9.72
C VAL A 29 42.47 14.79 -8.48
N VAL A 30 41.71 14.41 -7.45
CA VAL A 30 42.28 14.01 -6.15
C VAL A 30 42.06 12.51 -5.92
N LEU A 31 43.11 11.78 -5.57
CA LEU A 31 43.03 10.36 -5.16
C LEU A 31 43.18 10.23 -3.65
N LEU A 32 42.18 9.63 -3.00
CA LEU A 32 42.25 9.27 -1.58
C LEU A 32 43.06 7.99 -1.38
N LEU A 33 44.27 8.10 -0.82
CA LEU A 33 45.16 6.96 -0.58
C LEU A 33 44.89 6.27 0.76
N LYS A 34 44.54 7.04 1.80
CA LYS A 34 44.29 6.53 3.16
C LYS A 34 43.33 7.46 3.91
N GLY A 35 42.51 6.88 4.78
CA GLY A 35 41.54 7.60 5.63
C GLY A 35 40.14 7.62 5.03
N LYS A 36 39.24 8.37 5.67
CA LYS A 36 37.84 8.52 5.26
C LYS A 36 37.44 9.98 5.16
N ILE A 37 36.58 10.29 4.20
CA ILE A 37 36.11 11.66 3.93
C ILE A 37 34.58 11.68 3.96
N ASP A 38 34.01 12.58 4.75
CA ASP A 38 32.57 12.86 4.70
C ASP A 38 32.27 13.90 3.62
N VAL A 39 31.25 13.63 2.82
CA VAL A 39 30.83 14.44 1.67
C VAL A 39 29.60 15.25 2.04
N PHE A 40 29.70 16.56 1.90
CA PHE A 40 28.65 17.52 2.20
C PHE A 40 28.19 18.23 0.93
N LEU A 41 26.89 18.56 0.89
CA LEU A 41 26.27 19.32 -0.19
C LEU A 41 25.39 20.43 0.39
N SER A 42 25.57 21.65 -0.10
CA SER A 42 24.75 22.81 0.26
C SER A 42 23.53 22.96 -0.67
N PRO A 43 22.35 23.33 -0.15
CA PRO A 43 21.19 23.68 -0.98
C PRO A 43 21.27 25.10 -1.57
N PHE A 44 22.25 25.89 -1.14
CA PHE A 44 22.47 27.27 -1.56
C PHE A 44 23.78 27.37 -2.34
N ASP A 45 23.80 28.19 -3.39
CA ASP A 45 25.00 28.45 -4.20
C ASP A 45 26.01 29.39 -3.53
N ASP A 46 25.81 29.73 -2.25
CA ASP A 46 26.68 30.60 -1.47
C ASP A 46 28.00 29.89 -1.12
N ILE A 47 29.13 30.61 -1.27
CA ILE A 47 30.47 30.12 -0.94
C ILE A 47 30.73 30.30 0.57
N PHE A 48 31.07 29.22 1.27
CA PHE A 48 31.34 29.25 2.71
C PHE A 48 32.81 29.52 3.03
N ASN A 49 33.08 30.53 3.86
CA ASN A 49 34.45 30.84 4.33
C ASN A 49 34.80 30.21 5.69
N ASN A 50 33.85 29.54 6.37
CA ASN A 50 34.04 28.98 7.73
C ASN A 50 33.47 27.55 7.84
N ASN A 51 34.27 26.63 8.41
CA ASN A 51 33.92 25.22 8.61
C ASN A 51 32.66 25.01 9.45
N GLU A 52 32.41 25.85 10.46
CA GLU A 52 31.21 25.73 11.30
C GLU A 52 29.92 26.04 10.52
N LEU A 53 29.98 27.05 9.63
CA LEU A 53 28.84 27.43 8.80
C LEU A 53 28.50 26.34 7.79
N LEU A 54 29.52 25.66 7.24
CA LEU A 54 29.38 24.55 6.32
C LEU A 54 28.59 23.39 6.93
N ILE A 55 28.97 22.94 8.12
CA ILE A 55 28.30 21.83 8.83
C ILE A 55 26.87 22.22 9.20
N SER A 56 26.63 23.48 9.58
CA SER A 56 25.29 23.92 10.01
C SER A 56 24.27 24.10 8.88
N ARG A 57 24.71 24.29 7.62
CA ARG A 57 23.83 24.62 6.47
C ARG A 57 23.92 23.65 5.30
N SER A 58 24.69 22.56 5.44
CA SER A 58 24.89 21.56 4.40
C SER A 58 24.42 20.19 4.86
N CYS A 59 24.05 19.34 3.91
CA CYS A 59 23.63 17.97 4.13
C CYS A 59 24.81 17.02 3.96
N ARG A 60 25.10 16.20 4.97
CA ARG A 60 26.11 15.14 4.87
C ARG A 60 25.50 13.96 4.13
N LEU A 61 25.95 13.69 2.90
CA LEU A 61 25.35 12.67 2.05
C LEU A 61 25.91 11.26 2.36
N PHE A 62 27.24 11.11 2.39
CA PHE A 62 27.90 9.81 2.56
C PHE A 62 29.37 9.97 2.96
N THR A 63 30.01 8.84 3.30
CA THR A 63 31.45 8.75 3.53
C THR A 63 32.14 8.03 2.37
N LEU A 64 33.28 8.56 1.95
CA LEU A 64 34.16 7.95 0.96
C LEU A 64 35.32 7.22 1.63
N GLU A 65 35.68 6.08 1.03
CA GLU A 65 36.75 5.19 1.46
C GLU A 65 37.98 5.32 0.55
N GLN A 66 39.09 4.73 0.97
CA GLN A 66 40.35 4.73 0.22
C GLN A 66 40.22 4.20 -1.22
N ASN A 67 41.17 4.59 -2.07
CA ASN A 67 41.25 4.31 -3.50
C ASN A 67 40.12 4.94 -4.34
N THR A 68 39.53 6.03 -3.86
CA THR A 68 38.51 6.78 -4.58
C THR A 68 39.13 8.03 -5.22
N PHE A 69 38.91 8.20 -6.53
CA PHE A 69 39.20 9.42 -7.26
C PHE A 69 38.03 10.42 -7.11
N LEU A 70 38.37 11.68 -6.86
CA LEU A 70 37.48 12.79 -6.55
C LEU A 70 37.71 13.94 -7.54
N SER A 71 36.73 14.84 -7.65
CA SER A 71 36.77 16.00 -8.54
C SER A 71 36.93 15.68 -10.03
N ILE A 72 36.62 14.44 -10.44
CA ILE A 72 36.60 14.03 -11.86
C ILE A 72 35.54 14.83 -12.62
N ASN A 73 34.31 14.83 -12.10
CA ASN A 73 33.16 15.56 -12.65
C ASN A 73 33.44 17.07 -12.69
N ASP A 74 33.94 17.59 -11.57
CA ASP A 74 34.21 19.00 -11.31
C ASP A 74 35.17 19.61 -12.36
N VAL A 75 36.24 18.88 -12.71
CA VAL A 75 37.22 19.28 -13.73
C VAL A 75 36.62 19.25 -15.15
N ILE A 76 35.69 18.33 -15.42
CA ILE A 76 35.11 18.14 -16.77
C ILE A 76 34.03 19.17 -17.08
N ARG A 77 33.25 19.57 -16.08
CA ARG A 77 32.02 20.34 -16.27
C ARG A 77 32.27 21.83 -16.20
N ASN A 78 32.50 22.35 -14.99
CA ASN A 78 32.48 23.79 -14.72
C ASN A 78 33.78 24.32 -14.09
N GLY A 79 34.74 23.44 -13.80
CA GLY A 79 35.98 23.83 -13.11
C GLY A 79 35.73 24.31 -11.68
N GLN A 80 34.63 23.88 -11.07
CA GLN A 80 34.23 24.18 -9.68
C GLN A 80 33.88 22.87 -8.97
N ASN A 81 34.21 22.78 -7.69
CA ASN A 81 33.92 21.58 -6.90
C ASN A 81 32.42 21.43 -6.66
N SER A 82 31.88 20.23 -6.92
CA SER A 82 30.46 19.94 -6.72
C SER A 82 30.09 19.61 -5.27
N PHE A 83 31.08 19.27 -4.44
CA PHE A 83 30.88 18.89 -3.04
C PHE A 83 31.89 19.59 -2.13
N SER A 84 31.51 19.69 -0.86
CA SER A 84 32.44 20.00 0.22
C SER A 84 32.91 18.71 0.89
N LEU A 85 34.22 18.59 1.12
CA LEU A 85 34.86 17.37 1.60
C LEU A 85 35.54 17.60 2.95
N LEU A 86 35.06 16.90 3.98
CA LEU A 86 35.60 16.99 5.34
C LEU A 86 36.36 15.71 5.70
N ALA A 87 37.60 15.83 6.18
CA ALA A 87 38.39 14.70 6.62
C ALA A 87 37.81 14.10 7.92
N ARG A 88 37.21 12.91 7.84
CA ARG A 88 36.67 12.20 9.01
C ARG A 88 37.78 11.60 9.86
N ASP A 89 38.81 11.09 9.19
CA ASP A 89 40.06 10.60 9.78
C ASP A 89 41.24 11.42 9.24
N ALA A 90 42.44 11.22 9.78
CA ALA A 90 43.64 11.74 9.14
C ALA A 90 43.81 11.09 7.75
N CYS A 91 43.76 11.90 6.69
CA CYS A 91 43.80 11.41 5.32
C CYS A 91 45.17 11.62 4.66
N THR A 92 45.48 10.75 3.71
CA THR A 92 46.56 10.96 2.75
C THR A 92 45.96 11.00 1.36
N LEU A 93 46.20 12.09 0.64
CA LEU A 93 45.64 12.38 -0.68
C LEU A 93 46.78 12.56 -1.68
N TYR A 94 46.50 12.31 -2.96
CA TYR A 94 47.39 12.68 -4.05
C TYR A 94 46.63 13.54 -5.07
N CYS A 95 47.10 14.76 -5.30
CA CYS A 95 46.46 15.72 -6.21
C CYS A 95 47.18 15.69 -7.56
N PHE A 96 46.45 15.32 -8.61
CA PHE A 96 46.91 15.34 -10.00
C PHE A 96 46.44 16.63 -10.67
N PRO A 97 47.34 17.48 -11.20
CA PRO A 97 46.93 18.69 -11.90
C PRO A 97 46.12 18.33 -13.15
N ALA A 98 44.90 18.86 -13.24
CA ALA A 98 44.00 18.65 -14.37
C ALA A 98 42.94 19.76 -14.46
N ASN A 99 42.88 20.42 -15.62
CA ASN A 99 41.96 21.53 -15.94
C ASN A 99 41.05 21.22 -17.14
N SER A 100 41.20 20.06 -17.75
CA SER A 100 40.43 19.66 -18.93
C SER A 100 40.34 18.15 -19.06
N SER A 101 39.36 17.68 -19.83
CA SER A 101 39.25 16.26 -20.21
C SER A 101 40.53 15.72 -20.86
N ALA A 102 41.27 16.55 -21.60
CA ALA A 102 42.54 16.18 -22.20
C ALA A 102 43.64 15.89 -21.15
N GLU A 103 43.66 16.62 -20.04
CA GLU A 103 44.63 16.41 -18.95
C GLU A 103 44.30 15.18 -18.11
N ILE A 104 43.01 14.82 -17.98
CA ILE A 104 42.60 13.54 -17.35
C ILE A 104 43.16 12.34 -18.16
N ARG A 105 43.31 12.46 -19.48
CA ARG A 105 43.96 11.42 -20.30
C ARG A 105 45.43 11.24 -19.94
N ASN A 106 46.12 12.32 -19.58
CA ASN A 106 47.50 12.23 -19.11
C ASN A 106 47.56 11.49 -17.77
N ILE A 107 46.56 11.66 -16.90
CA ILE A 107 46.48 10.87 -15.65
C ILE A 107 46.28 9.39 -15.99
N ILE A 108 45.36 9.06 -16.89
CA ILE A 108 45.11 7.66 -17.32
C ILE A 108 46.37 7.02 -17.91
N SER A 109 47.18 7.77 -18.66
CA SER A 109 48.40 7.23 -19.27
C SER A 109 49.55 7.02 -18.28
N THR A 110 49.51 7.63 -17.09
CA THR A 110 50.56 7.46 -16.07
C THR A 110 50.57 6.08 -15.42
N GLN A 111 49.39 5.45 -15.25
CA GLN A 111 49.27 4.10 -14.70
C GLN A 111 48.20 3.29 -15.39
N LYS A 112 48.56 2.03 -15.67
CA LYS A 112 47.73 1.09 -16.43
C LYS A 112 46.32 0.90 -15.84
N ASP A 113 46.12 0.99 -14.53
CA ASP A 113 44.81 0.67 -13.93
C ASP A 113 43.94 1.91 -13.63
N TYR A 114 44.43 3.13 -13.87
CA TYR A 114 43.72 4.35 -13.49
C TYR A 114 42.44 4.57 -14.27
N SER A 115 42.35 4.10 -15.52
CA SER A 115 41.11 4.13 -16.32
C SER A 115 39.93 3.52 -15.56
N ALA A 116 40.10 2.32 -15.03
CA ALA A 116 39.07 1.58 -14.33
C ALA A 116 38.79 2.16 -12.96
N TYR A 117 39.81 2.65 -12.24
CA TYR A 117 39.59 3.29 -10.94
C TYR A 117 38.86 4.63 -11.07
N LEU A 118 39.14 5.44 -12.09
CA LEU A 118 38.43 6.70 -12.36
C LEU A 118 36.95 6.43 -12.64
N VAL A 119 36.65 5.54 -13.60
CA VAL A 119 35.26 5.19 -13.94
C VAL A 119 34.55 4.55 -12.75
N SER A 120 35.23 3.68 -11.99
CA SER A 120 34.64 3.03 -10.81
C SER A 120 34.39 4.01 -9.67
N SER A 121 35.26 5.00 -9.48
CA SER A 121 35.07 6.04 -8.46
C SER A 121 33.87 6.91 -8.81
N LEU A 122 33.74 7.29 -10.09
CA LEU A 122 32.59 8.05 -10.58
C LEU A 122 31.28 7.25 -10.45
N ALA A 123 31.29 5.97 -10.82
CA ALA A 123 30.15 5.08 -10.63
C ALA A 123 29.76 4.94 -9.15
N ASN A 124 30.75 4.86 -8.25
CA ASN A 124 30.52 4.82 -6.80
C ASN A 124 29.91 6.12 -6.28
N LEU A 125 30.37 7.28 -6.77
CA LEU A 125 29.78 8.58 -6.44
C LEU A 125 28.34 8.69 -6.91
N ILE A 126 28.02 8.19 -8.12
CA ILE A 126 26.65 8.13 -8.65
C ILE A 126 25.76 7.28 -7.74
N ASP A 127 26.19 6.06 -7.41
CA ASP A 127 25.43 5.14 -6.55
C ASP A 127 25.20 5.74 -5.15
N LEU A 128 26.24 6.25 -4.50
CA LEU A 128 26.13 6.85 -3.16
C LEU A 128 25.26 8.12 -3.17
N SER A 129 25.38 8.98 -4.18
CA SER A 129 24.55 10.18 -4.31
C SER A 129 23.08 9.81 -4.56
N TYR A 130 22.82 8.85 -5.45
CA TYR A 130 21.47 8.41 -5.73
C TYR A 130 20.81 7.73 -4.51
N ASN A 131 21.55 6.89 -3.78
CA ASN A 131 21.06 6.31 -2.53
C ASN A 131 20.73 7.39 -1.48
N SER A 132 21.52 8.46 -1.41
CA SER A 132 21.26 9.60 -0.53
C SER A 132 20.00 10.36 -0.95
N TYR A 133 19.83 10.59 -2.26
CA TYR A 133 18.62 11.17 -2.83
C TYR A 133 17.37 10.34 -2.46
N GLN A 134 17.41 9.01 -2.64
CA GLN A 134 16.27 8.14 -2.35
C GLN A 134 15.86 8.14 -0.87
N LYS A 135 16.80 8.36 0.05
CA LYS A 135 16.53 8.48 1.49
C LYS A 135 16.01 9.86 1.88
N LEU A 136 16.56 10.91 1.27
CA LEU A 136 16.18 12.30 1.55
C LEU A 136 14.80 12.63 0.98
N LEU A 137 14.47 12.11 -0.20
CA LEU A 137 13.22 12.36 -0.93
C LEU A 137 11.94 12.19 -0.08
N PRO A 138 11.70 11.05 0.61
CA PRO A 138 10.49 10.88 1.42
C PRO A 138 10.43 11.83 2.62
N ILE A 139 11.58 12.23 3.18
CA ILE A 139 11.63 13.21 4.28
C ILE A 139 11.20 14.58 3.77
N CYS A 140 11.75 15.01 2.63
CA CYS A 140 11.36 16.27 1.97
C CYS A 140 9.88 16.29 1.60
N HIS A 141 9.35 15.20 1.06
CA HIS A 141 7.92 15.08 0.71
C HIS A 141 7.03 15.22 1.94
N ASN A 142 7.35 14.55 3.05
CA ASN A 142 6.56 14.64 4.27
C ASN A 142 6.51 16.06 4.84
N ILE A 143 7.65 16.75 4.88
CA ILE A 143 7.71 18.14 5.37
C ILE A 143 6.99 19.10 4.41
N ASN A 144 7.13 18.91 3.10
CA ASN A 144 6.42 19.71 2.10
C ASN A 144 4.90 19.54 2.25
N ALA A 145 4.41 18.30 2.22
CA ALA A 145 2.99 17.99 2.38
C ALA A 145 2.45 18.54 3.70
N LEU A 146 3.17 18.36 4.81
CA LEU A 146 2.78 18.91 6.11
C LEU A 146 2.61 20.42 6.05
N THR A 147 3.58 21.13 5.48
CA THR A 147 3.57 22.59 5.41
C THR A 147 2.40 23.08 4.56
N GLN A 148 2.19 22.50 3.37
CA GLN A 148 1.06 22.83 2.49
C GLN A 148 -0.30 22.53 3.13
N ASN A 149 -0.41 21.39 3.78
CA ASN A 149 -1.63 20.98 4.46
C ASN A 149 -1.96 21.90 5.62
N LEU A 150 -0.99 22.28 6.44
CA LEU A 150 -1.20 23.25 7.53
C LEU A 150 -1.62 24.63 7.01
N MET A 151 -1.08 25.09 5.88
CA MET A 151 -1.51 26.35 5.25
C MET A 151 -2.97 26.27 4.75
N THR A 152 -3.40 25.10 4.26
CA THR A 152 -4.78 24.86 3.80
C THR A 152 -5.75 24.73 4.98
N TYR A 153 -5.37 23.97 6.02
CA TYR A 153 -6.15 23.81 7.25
C TYR A 153 -6.29 25.13 8.02
N TYR A 154 -5.34 26.05 7.90
CA TYR A 154 -5.49 27.38 8.49
C TYR A 154 -6.78 28.07 7.99
N TRP A 155 -7.06 28.00 6.68
CA TRP A 155 -8.28 28.58 6.11
C TRP A 155 -9.53 27.80 6.50
N ALA A 156 -9.44 26.48 6.60
CA ALA A 156 -10.54 25.65 7.10
C ALA A 156 -10.92 25.99 8.55
N ILE A 157 -9.93 26.16 9.43
CA ILE A 157 -10.15 26.55 10.84
C ILE A 157 -10.76 27.95 10.88
N LYS A 158 -10.25 28.88 10.04
CA LYS A 158 -10.75 30.25 9.98
C LYS A 158 -12.21 30.33 9.54
N ASP A 159 -12.61 29.51 8.56
CA ASP A 159 -14.00 29.40 8.09
C ASP A 159 -14.93 28.74 9.11
N LYS A 160 -14.48 27.69 9.82
CA LYS A 160 -15.33 26.97 10.78
C LYS A 160 -15.45 27.67 12.13
N PHE A 161 -14.34 28.12 12.71
CA PHE A 161 -14.27 28.55 14.11
C PHE A 161 -14.15 30.07 14.29
N TYR A 162 -14.00 30.85 13.21
CA TYR A 162 -13.97 32.31 13.20
C TYR A 162 -13.08 32.94 14.28
N PHE A 163 -11.80 33.13 13.98
CA PHE A 163 -10.85 33.85 14.84
C PHE A 163 -10.33 35.13 14.17
N SER A 164 -9.98 36.14 14.98
CA SER A 164 -9.53 37.46 14.52
C SER A 164 -8.03 37.54 14.18
N TYR A 165 -7.26 36.53 14.57
CA TYR A 165 -5.82 36.49 14.33
C TYR A 165 -5.50 36.33 12.84
N ALA A 166 -4.60 37.17 12.33
CA ALA A 166 -4.05 37.07 10.98
C ALA A 166 -2.52 37.09 11.08
N PRO A 167 -1.82 35.97 10.79
CA PRO A 167 -0.38 35.92 10.83
C PRO A 167 0.20 36.72 9.65
N ASP A 168 1.35 37.35 9.90
CA ASP A 168 2.14 38.04 8.87
C ASP A 168 2.93 37.00 8.04
N MET A 169 2.20 36.21 7.26
CA MET A 169 2.72 35.19 6.33
C MET A 169 2.03 35.38 4.98
N GLU A 170 2.64 36.14 4.07
CA GLU A 170 2.03 36.47 2.76
C GLU A 170 1.64 35.22 1.95
N ILE A 171 2.47 34.18 1.98
CA ILE A 171 2.23 32.91 1.27
C ILE A 171 0.96 32.19 1.75
N LEU A 172 0.53 32.41 2.97
CA LEU A 172 -0.68 31.79 3.51
C LEU A 172 -1.92 32.17 2.69
N ASN A 173 -1.96 33.39 2.15
CA ASN A 173 -3.08 33.88 1.34
C ASN A 173 -3.21 33.13 0.00
N SER A 174 -2.12 32.60 -0.57
CA SER A 174 -2.21 31.82 -1.81
C SER A 174 -2.89 30.47 -1.62
N TYR A 175 -2.96 29.97 -0.39
CA TYR A 175 -3.64 28.69 -0.06
C TYR A 175 -5.14 28.85 0.22
N GLN A 176 -5.67 30.08 0.23
CA GLN A 176 -7.11 30.31 0.37
C GLN A 176 -7.89 29.73 -0.82
N SER A 177 -7.41 29.97 -2.05
CA SER A 177 -8.04 29.46 -3.26
C SER A 177 -8.02 27.94 -3.34
N ILE A 178 -6.94 27.31 -2.87
CA ILE A 178 -6.81 25.85 -2.77
C ILE A 178 -7.86 25.30 -1.80
N TYR A 179 -7.98 25.90 -0.62
CA TYR A 179 -9.01 25.55 0.35
C TYR A 179 -10.43 25.71 -0.24
N GLU A 180 -10.71 26.81 -0.94
CA GLU A 180 -12.03 27.07 -1.55
C GLU A 180 -12.36 26.03 -2.65
N ASN A 181 -11.39 25.64 -3.47
CA ASN A 181 -11.57 24.61 -4.49
C ASN A 181 -11.86 23.24 -3.85
N LEU A 182 -11.08 22.83 -2.84
CA LEU A 182 -11.31 21.57 -2.13
C LEU A 182 -12.69 21.53 -1.46
N LYS A 183 -13.14 22.66 -0.91
CA LYS A 183 -14.49 22.79 -0.35
C LYS A 183 -15.58 22.65 -1.42
N GLN A 184 -15.37 23.20 -2.62
CA GLN A 184 -16.30 23.04 -3.76
C GLN A 184 -16.35 21.59 -4.27
N ASP A 185 -15.22 20.88 -4.25
CA ASP A 185 -15.11 19.47 -4.62
C ASP A 185 -15.68 18.51 -3.54
N GLY A 186 -16.21 19.06 -2.45
CA GLY A 186 -16.89 18.30 -1.39
C GLY A 186 -15.97 17.74 -0.31
N TYR A 187 -14.71 18.19 -0.25
CA TYR A 187 -13.77 17.80 0.80
C TYR A 187 -14.25 18.25 2.19
N ARG A 188 -14.19 17.36 3.18
CA ARG A 188 -14.59 17.65 4.56
C ARG A 188 -13.36 17.77 5.45
N PHE A 189 -13.05 19.00 5.86
CA PHE A 189 -11.93 19.31 6.76
C PHE A 189 -12.21 18.95 8.23
N PHE A 190 -13.48 18.88 8.62
CA PHE A 190 -13.88 18.56 10.00
C PHE A 190 -15.04 17.56 10.05
N PRO A 191 -15.09 16.68 11.07
CA PRO A 191 -14.08 16.49 12.12
C PRO A 191 -12.75 15.97 11.55
N LEU A 192 -11.63 16.29 12.21
CA LEU A 192 -10.31 15.79 11.81
C LEU A 192 -10.32 14.26 11.86
N ASP A 193 -10.02 13.61 10.74
CA ASP A 193 -9.87 12.17 10.69
C ASP A 193 -8.64 11.77 11.54
N PRO A 194 -8.78 10.89 12.54
CA PRO A 194 -7.65 10.43 13.38
C PRO A 194 -6.54 9.73 12.59
N ASP A 195 -6.86 9.20 11.40
CA ASP A 195 -5.92 8.56 10.49
C ASP A 195 -5.43 9.52 9.38
N PHE A 196 -5.83 10.82 9.41
CA PHE A 196 -5.35 11.84 8.47
C PHE A 196 -3.87 12.13 8.70
N ALA A 197 -3.03 11.52 7.88
CA ALA A 197 -1.62 11.88 7.85
C ALA A 197 -1.46 13.17 7.05
N PHE A 198 -1.06 14.25 7.71
CA PHE A 198 -0.66 15.52 7.09
C PHE A 198 0.53 15.37 6.10
N THR A 199 0.98 14.15 5.80
CA THR A 199 2.07 13.82 4.89
C THR A 199 1.62 13.50 3.46
N HIS A 200 0.31 13.50 3.16
CA HIS A 200 -0.19 13.37 1.79
C HIS A 200 -0.61 14.74 1.25
N ASP A 201 -0.22 15.07 0.02
CA ASP A 201 -0.63 16.32 -0.60
C ASP A 201 -2.16 16.34 -0.82
N MET A 202 -2.85 17.32 -0.23
CA MET A 202 -4.30 17.49 -0.42
C MET A 202 -4.66 18.06 -1.79
N ALA A 203 -3.70 18.65 -2.50
CA ALA A 203 -3.86 19.19 -3.84
C ALA A 203 -2.64 18.79 -4.69
N ASP A 204 -2.86 18.48 -5.97
CA ASP A 204 -1.79 18.24 -6.94
C ASP A 204 -0.98 19.53 -7.17
N THR A 205 -0.04 19.85 -6.29
CA THR A 205 0.98 20.85 -6.63
C THR A 205 1.96 20.19 -7.59
N ILE A 206 1.85 20.56 -8.87
CA ILE A 206 2.79 20.18 -9.92
C ILE A 206 4.17 20.70 -9.52
N THR A 207 4.98 19.88 -8.87
CA THR A 207 6.42 20.07 -8.83
C THR A 207 6.98 19.39 -10.07
N ASP A 208 7.20 20.17 -11.13
CA ASP A 208 8.00 19.77 -12.29
C ASP A 208 9.45 19.50 -11.83
N SER A 209 9.69 18.36 -11.19
CA SER A 209 11.05 17.86 -10.96
C SER A 209 11.51 17.15 -12.23
N PRO A 210 12.67 17.50 -12.79
CA PRO A 210 13.28 16.77 -13.89
C PRO A 210 13.32 15.26 -13.59
N GLU A 211 12.81 14.46 -14.52
CA GLU A 211 12.83 13.01 -14.36
C GLU A 211 14.29 12.54 -14.44
N LEU A 212 14.84 12.01 -13.33
CA LEU A 212 16.18 11.44 -13.30
C LEU A 212 16.28 10.31 -14.33
N ASP A 213 17.38 10.27 -15.09
CA ASP A 213 17.68 9.16 -16.02
C ASP A 213 18.04 7.89 -15.24
N THR A 214 17.01 7.22 -14.74
CA THR A 214 17.10 5.99 -13.96
C THR A 214 17.83 4.87 -14.70
N SER A 215 17.79 4.87 -16.04
CA SER A 215 18.49 3.86 -16.84
C SER A 215 20.00 4.07 -16.82
N SER A 216 20.47 5.31 -16.97
CA SER A 216 21.90 5.62 -16.86
C SER A 216 22.42 5.43 -15.43
N ILE A 217 21.63 5.79 -14.41
CA ILE A 217 21.99 5.57 -12.99
C ILE A 217 22.14 4.07 -12.69
N GLU A 218 21.16 3.26 -13.10
CA GLU A 218 21.20 1.81 -12.92
C GLU A 218 22.40 1.20 -13.67
N TYR A 219 22.73 1.70 -14.86
CA TYR A 219 23.90 1.24 -15.61
C TYR A 219 25.21 1.43 -14.82
N PHE A 220 25.47 2.64 -14.31
CA PHE A 220 26.68 2.91 -13.51
C PHE A 220 26.68 2.16 -12.17
N THR A 221 25.52 2.01 -11.54
CA THR A 221 25.38 1.21 -10.32
C THR A 221 25.71 -0.27 -10.58
N ARG A 222 25.19 -0.83 -11.67
CA ARG A 222 25.46 -2.22 -12.07
C ARG A 222 26.91 -2.43 -12.52
N LEU A 223 27.56 -1.39 -13.05
CA LEU A 223 28.98 -1.45 -13.41
C LEU A 223 29.86 -1.79 -12.19
N LEU A 224 29.49 -1.35 -10.99
CA LEU A 224 30.21 -1.68 -9.75
C LEU A 224 30.17 -3.17 -9.40
N ASN A 225 29.12 -3.88 -9.82
CA ASN A 225 28.97 -5.33 -9.62
C ASN A 225 29.86 -6.16 -10.56
N VAL A 226 30.39 -5.54 -11.63
CA VAL A 226 31.35 -6.21 -12.52
C VAL A 226 32.69 -6.34 -11.77
N PRO A 227 33.31 -7.54 -11.75
CA PRO A 227 34.61 -7.74 -11.11
C PRO A 227 35.64 -6.70 -11.56
N LEU A 228 36.44 -6.19 -10.62
CA LEU A 228 37.40 -5.11 -10.89
C LEU A 228 38.39 -5.48 -12.01
N ASP A 229 38.84 -6.73 -12.07
CA ASP A 229 39.77 -7.19 -13.12
C ASP A 229 39.13 -7.15 -14.53
N ASN A 230 37.83 -7.40 -14.62
CA ASN A 230 37.09 -7.29 -15.88
C ASN A 230 36.94 -5.82 -16.28
N ARG A 231 36.66 -4.93 -15.32
CA ARG A 231 36.62 -3.47 -15.56
C ARG A 231 37.98 -2.94 -16.00
N LYS A 232 39.07 -3.36 -15.34
CA LYS A 232 40.44 -3.04 -15.75
C LYS A 232 40.70 -3.48 -17.18
N THR A 233 40.38 -4.72 -17.52
CA THR A 233 40.60 -5.24 -18.88
C THR A 233 39.79 -4.45 -19.91
N PHE A 234 38.53 -4.13 -19.61
CA PHE A 234 37.64 -3.39 -20.50
C PHE A 234 38.05 -1.93 -20.70
N PHE A 235 38.20 -1.15 -19.63
CA PHE A 235 38.53 0.28 -19.73
C PHE A 235 39.98 0.55 -20.17
N ASN A 236 40.87 -0.44 -20.05
CA ASN A 236 42.22 -0.36 -20.62
C ASN A 236 42.29 -0.71 -22.10
N SER A 237 41.26 -1.36 -22.65
CA SER A 237 41.30 -1.82 -24.04
C SER A 237 41.11 -0.69 -25.04
N ASP A 238 40.36 0.36 -24.67
CA ASP A 238 40.06 1.49 -25.54
C ASP A 238 39.90 2.78 -24.72
N SER A 239 40.73 3.79 -25.04
CA SER A 239 40.73 5.07 -24.32
C SER A 239 39.49 5.92 -24.61
N PHE A 240 38.94 5.85 -25.83
CA PHE A 240 37.73 6.58 -26.21
C PHE A 240 36.53 6.06 -25.44
N ILE A 241 36.41 4.73 -25.28
CA ILE A 241 35.35 4.13 -24.46
C ILE A 241 35.47 4.63 -23.02
N CYS A 242 36.67 4.62 -22.43
CA CYS A 242 36.89 5.11 -21.07
C CYS A 242 36.49 6.60 -20.94
N GLU A 243 36.96 7.46 -21.85
CA GLU A 243 36.64 8.90 -21.89
C GLU A 243 35.13 9.13 -21.96
N TYR A 244 34.43 8.39 -22.82
CA TYR A 244 32.98 8.49 -22.93
C TYR A 244 32.27 8.12 -21.63
N HIS A 245 32.72 7.08 -20.92
CA HIS A 245 32.12 6.69 -19.64
C HIS A 245 32.37 7.72 -18.55
N ILE A 246 33.56 8.33 -18.53
CA ILE A 246 33.87 9.42 -17.60
C ILE A 246 32.96 10.63 -17.89
N GLN A 247 32.82 11.03 -19.16
CA GLN A 247 31.96 12.16 -19.53
C GLN A 247 30.50 11.86 -19.19
N LYS A 248 29.98 10.68 -19.57
CA LYS A 248 28.59 10.33 -19.33
C LYS A 248 28.28 10.16 -17.86
N GLY A 249 29.18 9.56 -17.08
CA GLY A 249 29.02 9.45 -15.63
C GLY A 249 29.01 10.82 -14.95
N SER A 250 29.79 11.78 -15.46
CA SER A 250 29.83 13.15 -14.95
C SER A 250 28.48 13.85 -15.18
N GLU A 251 27.90 13.73 -16.38
CA GLU A 251 26.54 14.25 -16.66
C GLU A 251 25.48 13.66 -15.72
N VAL A 252 25.54 12.35 -15.47
CA VAL A 252 24.59 11.65 -14.58
C VAL A 252 24.74 12.13 -13.14
N LEU A 253 25.98 12.22 -12.64
CA LEU A 253 26.27 12.67 -11.30
C LEU A 253 25.80 14.13 -11.09
N ASP A 254 26.07 15.02 -12.04
CA ASP A 254 25.60 16.41 -12.02
C ASP A 254 24.07 16.51 -11.93
N THR A 255 23.36 15.66 -12.67
CA THR A 255 21.89 15.64 -12.65
C THR A 255 21.38 15.23 -11.26
N ILE A 256 21.98 14.19 -10.65
CA ILE A 256 21.61 13.76 -9.29
C ILE A 256 21.90 14.87 -8.28
N ILE A 257 23.07 15.52 -8.37
CA ILE A 257 23.44 16.61 -7.47
C ILE A 257 22.44 17.77 -7.57
N GLY A 258 22.06 18.15 -8.80
CA GLY A 258 21.04 19.17 -9.04
C GLY A 258 19.71 18.85 -8.37
N GLU A 259 19.24 17.61 -8.47
CA GLU A 259 18.00 17.19 -7.82
C GLU A 259 18.11 17.13 -6.28
N ILE A 260 19.24 16.66 -5.73
CA ILE A 260 19.45 16.70 -4.27
C ILE A 260 19.41 18.15 -3.77
N LYS A 261 20.09 19.07 -4.46
CA LYS A 261 20.04 20.51 -4.14
C LYS A 261 18.61 21.05 -4.19
N ASN A 262 17.85 20.71 -5.22
CA ASN A 262 16.48 21.14 -5.40
C ASN A 262 15.59 20.68 -4.22
N ILE A 263 15.56 19.38 -3.92
CA ILE A 263 14.73 18.85 -2.83
C ILE A 263 15.18 19.36 -1.45
N PHE A 264 16.48 19.57 -1.26
CA PHE A 264 16.99 20.07 0.01
C PHE A 264 16.70 21.57 0.19
N SER A 265 16.73 22.36 -0.89
CA SER A 265 16.30 23.76 -0.90
C SER A 265 14.81 23.89 -0.55
N ILE A 266 13.96 23.04 -1.13
CA ILE A 266 12.53 22.97 -0.79
C ILE A 266 12.33 22.60 0.68
N LEU A 267 13.10 21.63 1.20
CA LEU A 267 13.06 21.27 2.61
C LEU A 267 13.43 22.46 3.50
N CYS A 268 14.53 23.17 3.22
CA CYS A 268 14.95 24.34 4.00
C CYS A 268 13.85 25.42 4.02
N LYS A 269 13.26 25.76 2.87
CA LYS A 269 12.15 26.73 2.77
C LYS A 269 10.95 26.32 3.61
N ASN A 270 10.55 25.04 3.54
CA ASN A 270 9.43 24.54 4.33
C ASN A 270 9.76 24.50 5.82
N MET A 271 11.00 24.18 6.22
CA MET A 271 11.45 24.24 7.61
C MET A 271 11.46 25.68 8.15
N GLU A 272 11.76 26.69 7.33
CA GLU A 272 11.61 28.11 7.68
C GLU A 272 10.15 28.47 7.98
N LEU A 273 9.21 28.05 7.12
CA LEU A 273 7.78 28.29 7.32
C LEU A 273 7.21 27.53 8.51
N LEU A 274 7.69 26.31 8.74
CA LEU A 274 7.17 25.41 9.76
C LEU A 274 7.67 25.77 11.16
N TYR A 275 8.97 26.06 11.31
CA TYR A 275 9.60 26.24 12.62
C TYR A 275 10.66 27.34 12.73
N LEU A 276 11.58 27.47 11.76
CA LEU A 276 12.79 28.28 11.98
C LEU A 276 12.55 29.80 11.96
N SER A 277 11.49 30.27 11.28
CA SER A 277 11.13 31.69 11.28
C SER A 277 10.51 32.11 12.61
N PRO A 278 10.72 33.37 13.08
CA PRO A 278 10.02 33.93 14.23
C PRO A 278 8.48 33.89 14.09
N ASN A 279 7.99 34.01 12.86
CA ASN A 279 6.58 33.83 12.49
C ASN A 279 6.48 32.54 11.68
N ASN A 280 6.16 31.43 12.36
CA ASN A 280 6.05 30.12 11.76
C ASN A 280 4.67 29.48 11.99
N LEU A 281 4.37 28.40 11.28
CA LEU A 281 3.10 27.70 11.35
C LEU A 281 2.85 27.08 12.72
N LEU A 282 3.84 26.43 13.34
CA LEU A 282 3.64 25.75 14.64
C LEU A 282 3.27 26.75 15.75
N THR A 283 3.99 27.86 15.84
CA THR A 283 3.68 28.94 16.81
C THR A 283 2.37 29.65 16.47
N THR A 284 2.02 29.78 15.19
CA THR A 284 0.73 30.32 14.74
C THR A 284 -0.42 29.44 15.22
N TYR A 285 -0.36 28.14 15.00
CA TYR A 285 -1.37 27.20 15.50
C TYR A 285 -1.46 27.20 17.03
N GLY A 286 -0.32 27.31 17.73
CA GLY A 286 -0.31 27.47 19.19
C GLY A 286 -1.02 28.74 19.68
N ARG A 287 -0.86 29.86 18.97
CA ARG A 287 -1.58 31.12 19.25
C ARG A 287 -3.07 30.98 18.99
N ILE A 288 -3.48 30.45 17.83
CA ILE A 288 -4.90 30.25 17.48
C ILE A 288 -5.59 29.32 18.49
N ALA A 289 -4.91 28.26 18.94
CA ALA A 289 -5.42 27.38 19.99
C ALA A 289 -5.63 28.15 21.30
N THR A 290 -4.67 28.98 21.70
CA THR A 290 -4.73 29.80 22.92
C THR A 290 -5.86 30.84 22.87
N ASP A 291 -6.02 31.51 21.73
CA ASP A 291 -7.06 32.52 21.53
C ASP A 291 -8.46 31.88 21.49
N SER A 292 -8.56 30.65 21.00
CA SER A 292 -9.81 29.86 20.97
C SER A 292 -10.19 29.21 22.31
N ARG A 293 -9.54 29.56 23.43
CA ARG A 293 -9.77 28.90 24.76
C ARG A 293 -11.22 28.86 25.23
N ASP A 294 -12.04 29.83 24.81
CA ASP A 294 -13.45 29.93 25.19
C ASP A 294 -14.34 28.95 24.38
N ASP A 295 -13.86 28.48 23.21
CA ASP A 295 -14.45 27.41 22.41
C ASP A 295 -13.61 26.13 22.55
N LYS A 296 -14.07 25.24 23.43
CA LYS A 296 -13.39 23.98 23.72
C LYS A 296 -13.27 23.06 22.51
N GLU A 297 -14.22 23.07 21.59
CA GLU A 297 -14.15 22.25 20.37
C GLU A 297 -13.08 22.80 19.43
N ALA A 298 -13.04 24.11 19.23
CA ALA A 298 -12.02 24.77 18.42
C ALA A 298 -10.62 24.55 19.01
N ALA A 299 -10.42 24.84 20.29
CA ALA A 299 -9.13 24.68 20.96
C ALA A 299 -8.61 23.23 20.90
N LEU A 300 -9.49 22.24 21.07
CA LEU A 300 -9.10 20.82 21.00
C LEU A 300 -8.72 20.39 19.58
N ASN A 301 -9.49 20.79 18.57
CA ASN A 301 -9.18 20.45 17.17
C ASN A 301 -7.86 21.08 16.72
N ILE A 302 -7.62 22.35 17.06
CA ILE A 302 -6.37 23.04 16.70
C ILE A 302 -5.17 22.42 17.44
N LEU A 303 -5.34 22.06 18.72
CA LEU A 303 -4.30 21.39 19.50
C LEU A 303 -3.96 20.00 18.93
N ASN A 304 -4.94 19.26 18.44
CA ASN A 304 -4.71 17.97 17.77
C ASN A 304 -3.91 18.14 16.47
N ILE A 305 -4.25 19.14 15.65
CA ILE A 305 -3.47 19.45 14.43
C ILE A 305 -2.02 19.82 14.80
N LEU A 306 -1.85 20.69 15.81
CA LEU A 306 -0.53 21.11 16.27
C LEU A 306 0.30 19.92 16.79
N THR A 307 -0.32 19.02 17.54
CA THR A 307 0.35 17.81 18.08
C THR A 307 0.84 16.91 16.95
N GLN A 308 -0.04 16.61 15.97
CA GLN A 308 0.34 15.78 14.82
C GLN A 308 1.45 16.44 13.97
N ALA A 309 1.37 17.75 13.76
CA ALA A 309 2.38 18.49 13.04
C ALA A 309 3.75 18.41 13.73
N ILE A 310 3.78 18.55 15.06
CA ILE A 310 5.00 18.43 15.86
C ILE A 310 5.56 17.01 15.83
N ASP A 311 4.72 15.98 15.93
CA ASP A 311 5.16 14.58 15.86
C ASP A 311 5.82 14.27 14.52
N ILE A 312 5.20 14.67 13.40
CA ILE A 312 5.75 14.48 12.06
C ILE A 312 7.07 15.27 11.89
N THR A 313 7.09 16.53 12.32
CA THR A 313 8.29 17.39 12.26
C THR A 313 9.44 16.78 13.05
N SER A 314 9.16 16.32 14.27
CA SER A 314 10.16 15.70 15.16
C SER A 314 10.73 14.41 14.56
N GLN A 315 9.87 13.54 14.00
CA GLN A 315 10.33 12.31 13.33
C GLN A 315 11.19 12.60 12.08
N CYS A 316 10.87 13.65 11.33
CA CYS A 316 11.65 14.05 10.16
C CYS A 316 13.00 14.66 10.57
N ILE A 317 13.02 15.53 11.60
CA ILE A 317 14.26 16.11 12.13
C ILE A 317 15.17 15.01 12.70
N ASP A 318 14.64 14.07 13.47
CA ASP A 318 15.43 12.95 14.01
C ASP A 318 16.11 12.15 12.88
N LYS A 319 15.40 11.86 11.79
CA LYS A 319 16.01 11.22 10.61
C LYS A 319 17.06 12.09 9.93
N LEU A 320 16.83 13.40 9.78
CA LEU A 320 17.79 14.34 9.19
C LEU A 320 19.06 14.46 10.02
N GLN A 321 18.92 14.46 11.35
CA GLN A 321 20.04 14.50 12.28
C GLN A 321 20.82 13.18 12.25
N ASN A 322 20.14 12.03 12.28
CA ASN A 322 20.78 10.72 12.37
C ASN A 322 21.39 10.23 11.04
N GLU A 323 20.76 10.51 9.90
CA GLU A 323 21.23 10.02 8.59
C GLU A 323 22.10 11.04 7.84
N PHE A 324 21.85 12.34 8.03
CA PHE A 324 22.42 13.41 7.20
C PHE A 324 23.16 14.51 7.98
N ASP A 325 23.34 14.36 9.30
CA ASP A 325 23.95 15.35 10.20
C ASP A 325 23.39 16.78 10.02
N SER A 326 22.12 16.89 9.57
CA SER A 326 21.47 18.16 9.22
C SER A 326 20.51 18.60 10.32
N PHE A 327 20.36 19.93 10.50
CA PHE A 327 19.48 20.53 11.52
C PHE A 327 19.80 20.07 12.95
N THR A 328 21.07 19.74 13.24
CA THR A 328 21.55 19.26 14.55
C THR A 328 21.47 20.31 15.67
N ASN A 329 21.29 21.57 15.30
CA ASN A 329 21.07 22.69 16.21
C ASN A 329 19.64 22.79 16.74
N ILE A 330 18.68 22.05 16.17
CA ILE A 330 17.29 22.02 16.64
C ILE A 330 17.17 21.03 17.80
N ASP A 331 16.80 21.53 18.98
CA ASP A 331 16.43 20.65 20.10
C ASP A 331 14.98 20.22 19.95
N ILE A 332 14.76 18.92 19.71
CA ILE A 332 13.43 18.33 19.55
C ILE A 332 12.55 18.55 20.80
N LYS A 333 13.16 18.79 21.97
CA LYS A 333 12.43 19.12 23.20
C LYS A 333 11.69 20.45 23.12
N GLU A 334 12.18 21.43 22.35
CA GLU A 334 11.51 22.73 22.17
C GLU A 334 10.10 22.55 21.60
N PHE A 335 9.87 21.52 20.78
CA PHE A 335 8.53 21.21 20.28
C PHE A 335 7.59 20.69 21.38
N SER A 336 8.12 19.87 22.30
CA SER A 336 7.35 19.35 23.44
C SER A 336 6.97 20.50 24.39
N ASP A 337 7.92 21.39 24.67
CA ASP A 337 7.71 22.59 25.50
C ASP A 337 6.64 23.52 24.90
N LEU A 338 6.61 23.66 23.56
CA LEU A 338 5.58 24.43 22.86
C LEU A 338 4.17 23.85 23.10
N ILE A 339 4.00 22.53 22.96
CA ILE A 339 2.70 21.86 23.20
C ILE A 339 2.28 22.05 24.65
N GLU A 340 3.18 21.83 25.61
CA GLU A 340 2.88 21.97 27.03
C GLU A 340 2.49 23.41 27.39
N SER A 341 3.19 24.40 26.83
CA SER A 341 2.87 25.82 26.99
C SER A 341 1.48 26.18 26.46
N VAL A 342 1.09 25.65 25.29
CA VAL A 342 -0.24 25.88 24.69
C VAL A 342 -1.33 25.18 25.51
N ARG A 343 -1.09 23.95 25.98
CA ARG A 343 -2.03 23.22 26.87
C ARG A 343 -2.26 23.98 28.19
N ALA A 344 -1.21 24.54 28.78
CA ALA A 344 -1.33 25.32 30.01
C ALA A 344 -2.16 26.61 29.80
N LYS A 345 -1.92 27.34 28.70
CA LYS A 345 -2.56 28.63 28.42
C LYS A 345 -4.04 28.53 28.00
N THR A 346 -4.45 27.42 27.40
CA THR A 346 -5.84 27.20 26.97
C THR A 346 -6.79 26.91 28.14
N ALA A 347 -6.30 26.82 29.38
CA ALA A 347 -7.08 26.44 30.57
C ALA A 347 -7.93 25.17 30.35
N ILE A 348 -7.48 24.31 29.45
CA ILE A 348 -7.85 22.90 29.37
C ILE A 348 -7.15 22.26 30.57
N GLY A 349 -7.64 22.58 31.78
CA GLY A 349 -7.14 22.05 33.03
C GLY A 349 -7.17 20.54 32.94
N THR A 350 -6.01 19.91 33.11
CA THR A 350 -5.76 18.47 33.08
C THR A 350 -7.02 17.59 33.04
N SER A 351 -7.64 17.49 31.86
CA SER A 351 -7.78 16.17 31.23
C SER A 351 -6.36 15.81 30.83
N SER A 352 -5.60 15.38 31.83
CA SER A 352 -4.21 15.02 31.70
C SER A 352 -4.12 13.97 30.60
N THR A 353 -3.68 14.42 29.42
CA THR A 353 -2.70 13.72 28.61
C THR A 353 -1.51 13.47 29.52
N ASN A 354 -1.66 12.49 30.41
CA ASN A 354 -0.58 11.99 31.22
C ASN A 354 0.41 11.32 30.23
N PRO A 355 1.68 11.15 30.61
CA PRO A 355 2.51 10.04 30.15
C PRO A 355 1.86 8.66 30.40
N ALA A 356 0.65 8.66 30.97
CA ALA A 356 -0.34 7.60 30.99
C ALA A 356 -1.39 7.69 29.85
N ASP A 357 -1.10 8.22 28.66
CA ASP A 357 -1.83 7.87 27.42
C ASP A 357 -0.93 7.16 26.40
N ILE A 358 0.39 7.24 26.61
CA ILE A 358 1.32 6.15 26.29
C ILE A 358 1.22 5.04 27.37
N ALA A 359 0.61 5.32 28.54
CA ALA A 359 0.40 4.36 29.62
C ALA A 359 -1.00 4.33 30.29
N ALA A 360 -2.09 4.60 29.56
CA ALA A 360 -3.45 4.12 29.90
C ALA A 360 -3.73 2.96 28.96
N GLY A 361 -2.94 1.93 29.19
CA GLY A 361 -3.17 0.60 28.68
C GLY A 361 -2.55 -0.47 29.57
N SER A 362 -2.18 -0.16 30.82
CA SER A 362 -1.84 -1.21 31.78
C SER A 362 -3.08 -1.78 32.46
N GLU A 363 -4.19 -1.03 32.48
CA GLU A 363 -5.46 -1.44 33.06
C GLU A 363 -6.54 -1.63 31.99
N LEU A 364 -7.19 -2.78 32.06
CA LEU A 364 -8.26 -3.20 31.17
C LEU A 364 -9.49 -2.32 31.46
N PRO A 365 -10.19 -1.75 30.47
CA PRO A 365 -11.47 -1.07 30.72
C PRO A 365 -12.39 -1.96 31.58
N SER A 366 -13.03 -1.38 32.60
CA SER A 366 -13.90 -2.13 33.53
C SER A 366 -15.05 -2.88 32.83
N GLU A 367 -15.44 -2.39 31.65
CA GLU A 367 -16.39 -3.04 30.74
C GLU A 367 -15.92 -4.42 30.27
N LEU A 368 -14.62 -4.63 30.12
CA LEU A 368 -13.99 -5.86 29.63
C LEU A 368 -13.68 -6.86 30.77
N GLU A 369 -13.83 -6.48 32.03
CA GLU A 369 -13.67 -7.43 33.13
C GLU A 369 -14.80 -8.48 33.13
N ASN A 370 -14.46 -9.77 33.27
CA ASN A 370 -15.40 -10.88 33.17
C ASN A 370 -16.22 -10.83 31.87
N SER A 371 -15.54 -10.59 30.74
CA SER A 371 -16.13 -10.45 29.40
C SER A 371 -17.03 -11.64 29.06
N LEU A 372 -16.53 -12.85 29.30
CA LEU A 372 -17.23 -14.09 29.00
C LEU A 372 -18.59 -14.17 29.70
N GLU A 373 -18.64 -13.90 31.00
CA GLU A 373 -19.90 -13.92 31.75
C GLU A 373 -20.87 -12.83 31.28
N LYS A 374 -20.36 -11.62 31.00
CA LYS A 374 -21.19 -10.51 30.50
C LYS A 374 -21.81 -10.85 29.14
N ILE A 375 -21.04 -11.43 28.21
CA ILE A 375 -21.56 -11.88 26.91
C ILE A 375 -22.63 -12.96 27.09
N MET A 376 -22.39 -13.94 27.96
CA MET A 376 -23.34 -15.04 28.18
C MET A 376 -24.63 -14.59 28.88
N LYS A 377 -24.51 -13.68 29.86
CA LYS A 377 -25.65 -13.05 30.54
C LYS A 377 -26.45 -12.19 29.56
N TYR A 378 -25.77 -11.46 28.68
CA TYR A 378 -26.41 -10.73 27.59
C TYR A 378 -27.20 -11.70 26.70
N CYS A 379 -26.69 -12.89 26.38
CA CYS A 379 -27.42 -13.89 25.60
C CYS A 379 -28.53 -14.64 26.37
N SER A 380 -28.81 -14.32 27.64
CA SER A 380 -29.73 -15.07 28.52
C SER A 380 -29.46 -16.58 28.56
N CYS A 381 -28.18 -16.98 28.52
CA CYS A 381 -27.82 -18.39 28.63
C CYS A 381 -28.10 -18.94 30.05
N PRO A 382 -28.60 -20.18 30.19
CA PRO A 382 -28.74 -20.84 31.48
C PRO A 382 -27.39 -20.97 32.20
N GLN A 383 -27.40 -20.87 33.53
CA GLN A 383 -26.18 -20.93 34.34
C GLN A 383 -25.38 -22.22 34.09
N ASP A 384 -26.05 -23.36 33.92
CA ASP A 384 -25.41 -24.64 33.60
C ASP A 384 -24.55 -24.59 32.33
N LYS A 385 -25.00 -23.88 31.29
CA LYS A 385 -24.24 -23.69 30.04
C LYS A 385 -23.03 -22.78 30.25
N ILE A 386 -23.19 -21.74 31.07
CA ILE A 386 -22.12 -20.81 31.43
C ILE A 386 -21.00 -21.56 32.15
N ASP A 387 -21.36 -22.36 33.16
CA ASP A 387 -20.41 -23.13 33.96
C ASP A 387 -19.69 -24.21 33.13
N SER A 388 -20.45 -24.89 32.24
CA SER A 388 -19.92 -25.88 31.31
C SER A 388 -18.90 -25.28 30.33
N LEU A 389 -19.20 -24.13 29.74
CA LEU A 389 -18.27 -23.42 28.85
C LEU A 389 -17.06 -22.87 29.60
N ASN A 390 -17.25 -22.29 30.80
CA ASN A 390 -16.16 -21.85 31.68
C ASN A 390 -15.19 -22.98 32.01
N LYS A 391 -15.70 -24.20 32.28
CA LYS A 391 -14.88 -25.38 32.52
C LYS A 391 -14.05 -25.75 31.29
N ARG A 392 -14.67 -25.82 30.10
CA ARG A 392 -13.96 -26.12 28.84
C ARG A 392 -12.91 -25.06 28.49
N LEU A 393 -13.24 -23.77 28.65
CA LEU A 393 -12.28 -22.68 28.42
C LEU A 393 -11.14 -22.69 29.44
N SER A 394 -11.41 -23.04 30.70
CA SER A 394 -10.35 -23.22 31.70
C SER A 394 -9.41 -24.37 31.33
N GLN A 395 -9.94 -25.49 30.84
CA GLN A 395 -9.13 -26.58 30.30
C GLN A 395 -8.27 -26.10 29.13
N PHE A 396 -8.85 -25.34 28.19
CA PHE A 396 -8.13 -24.78 27.04
C PHE A 396 -7.00 -23.81 27.46
N ARG A 397 -7.25 -22.94 28.45
CA ARG A 397 -6.24 -22.01 29.00
C ARG A 397 -5.06 -22.73 29.65
N ALA A 398 -5.32 -23.87 30.29
CA ALA A 398 -4.29 -24.66 30.97
C ALA A 398 -3.41 -25.48 30.01
N LEU A 399 -3.78 -25.58 28.72
CA LEU A 399 -2.98 -26.26 27.72
C LEU A 399 -1.64 -25.52 27.49
N LYS A 400 -0.54 -26.28 27.53
CA LYS A 400 0.79 -25.78 27.16
C LYS A 400 0.86 -25.46 25.67
N ASP A 401 0.42 -26.39 24.83
CA ASP A 401 0.28 -26.20 23.39
C ASP A 401 -1.21 -26.16 23.00
N LYS A 402 -1.69 -24.97 22.64
CA LYS A 402 -3.08 -24.75 22.23
C LYS A 402 -3.35 -25.14 20.77
N THR A 403 -2.29 -25.37 19.99
CA THR A 403 -2.33 -25.71 18.56
C THR A 403 -2.14 -27.20 18.29
N SER A 404 -1.90 -28.01 19.33
CA SER A 404 -1.68 -29.46 19.21
C SER A 404 -2.76 -30.16 18.37
N ALA A 405 -2.33 -31.13 17.57
CA ALA A 405 -3.18 -31.96 16.72
C ALA A 405 -3.81 -33.16 17.46
N ASP A 406 -3.60 -33.30 18.77
CA ASP A 406 -4.13 -34.40 19.57
C ASP A 406 -5.66 -34.49 19.48
N PRO A 407 -6.25 -35.70 19.35
CA PRO A 407 -7.69 -35.87 19.18
C PRO A 407 -8.53 -35.22 20.27
N GLU A 408 -8.14 -35.35 21.54
CA GLU A 408 -8.85 -34.78 22.69
C GLU A 408 -8.84 -33.25 22.67
N ILE A 409 -7.70 -32.65 22.32
CA ILE A 409 -7.56 -31.19 22.22
C ILE A 409 -8.37 -30.66 21.02
N ARG A 410 -8.35 -31.39 19.91
CA ARG A 410 -9.15 -31.07 18.72
C ARG A 410 -10.64 -31.14 19.01
N GLU A 411 -11.09 -32.14 19.78
CA GLU A 411 -12.47 -32.29 20.22
C GLU A 411 -12.87 -31.14 21.16
N LEU A 412 -11.99 -30.77 22.11
CA LEU A 412 -12.19 -29.61 22.99
C LEU A 412 -12.37 -28.31 22.18
N ARG A 413 -11.48 -28.03 21.22
CA ARG A 413 -11.59 -26.85 20.32
C ARG A 413 -12.88 -26.90 19.50
N SER A 414 -13.25 -28.06 18.98
CA SER A 414 -14.48 -28.24 18.19
C SER A 414 -15.75 -28.01 19.01
N SER A 415 -15.79 -28.52 20.25
CA SER A 415 -16.89 -28.31 21.18
C SER A 415 -17.06 -26.82 21.52
N ILE A 416 -15.98 -26.14 21.90
CA ILE A 416 -16.00 -24.69 22.16
C ILE A 416 -16.42 -23.91 20.90
N ALA A 417 -15.94 -24.33 19.72
CA ALA A 417 -16.31 -23.66 18.48
C ALA A 417 -17.80 -23.78 18.14
N ASN A 418 -18.43 -24.92 18.44
CA ASN A 418 -19.88 -25.06 18.28
C ASN A 418 -20.64 -24.13 19.23
N ASP A 419 -20.23 -24.05 20.50
CA ASP A 419 -20.84 -23.12 21.45
C ASP A 419 -20.66 -21.67 21.02
N PHE A 420 -19.47 -21.31 20.52
CA PHE A 420 -19.15 -19.95 20.04
C PHE A 420 -20.18 -19.46 19.02
N PHE A 421 -20.48 -20.24 17.97
CA PHE A 421 -21.43 -19.78 16.93
C PHE A 421 -22.88 -19.77 17.40
N VAL A 422 -23.26 -20.63 18.35
CA VAL A 422 -24.58 -20.55 18.98
C VAL A 422 -24.72 -19.25 19.76
N ILE A 423 -23.69 -18.89 20.53
CA ILE A 423 -23.66 -17.63 21.29
C ILE A 423 -23.58 -16.44 20.35
N TYR A 424 -22.83 -16.54 19.25
CA TYR A 424 -22.70 -15.51 18.23
C TYR A 424 -24.05 -15.17 17.59
N ASP A 425 -24.81 -16.18 17.18
CA ASP A 425 -26.14 -16.03 16.58
C ASP A 425 -27.13 -15.37 17.56
N GLU A 426 -27.16 -15.83 18.81
CA GLU A 426 -28.03 -15.27 19.85
C GLU A 426 -27.64 -13.84 20.26
N ALA A 427 -26.32 -13.57 20.41
CA ALA A 427 -25.82 -12.23 20.70
C ALA A 427 -26.24 -11.25 19.61
N PHE A 428 -26.07 -11.62 18.33
CA PHE A 428 -26.48 -10.78 17.21
C PHE A 428 -27.99 -10.53 17.23
N LYS A 429 -28.84 -11.57 17.33
CA LYS A 429 -30.30 -11.42 17.38
C LYS A 429 -30.75 -10.48 18.50
N ARG A 430 -30.09 -10.53 19.65
CA ARG A 430 -30.40 -9.66 20.77
C ARG A 430 -30.00 -8.21 20.54
N THR A 431 -28.85 -7.96 19.91
CA THR A 431 -28.49 -6.57 19.52
C THR A 431 -29.52 -5.94 18.58
N GLN A 432 -30.14 -6.74 17.70
CA GLN A 432 -31.22 -6.28 16.83
C GLN A 432 -32.53 -6.05 17.60
N ALA A 433 -32.80 -6.84 18.64
CA ALA A 433 -33.99 -6.66 19.47
C ALA A 433 -33.88 -5.43 20.39
N ASP A 434 -32.71 -5.19 20.96
CA ASP A 434 -32.44 -4.09 21.89
C ASP A 434 -32.18 -2.75 21.18
N ASN A 435 -32.01 -2.74 19.84
CA ASN A 435 -31.58 -1.59 19.03
C ASN A 435 -30.31 -0.90 19.58
N SER A 436 -29.47 -1.65 20.29
CA SER A 436 -28.26 -1.18 20.94
C SER A 436 -27.24 -2.32 20.93
N CYS A 437 -25.98 -1.98 20.67
CA CYS A 437 -24.90 -2.94 20.67
C CYS A 437 -23.82 -2.45 21.63
N PRO A 438 -23.77 -3.00 22.87
CA PRO A 438 -22.70 -2.68 23.80
C PRO A 438 -21.35 -2.98 23.18
N LYS A 439 -20.33 -2.18 23.52
CA LYS A 439 -19.01 -2.26 22.88
C LYS A 439 -18.36 -3.63 23.01
N LEU A 440 -18.47 -4.27 24.17
CA LEU A 440 -18.04 -5.66 24.39
C LEU A 440 -18.67 -6.63 23.38
N ILE A 441 -19.97 -6.51 23.12
CA ILE A 441 -20.67 -7.35 22.14
C ILE A 441 -20.20 -7.01 20.72
N SER A 442 -19.93 -5.74 20.43
CA SER A 442 -19.37 -5.34 19.14
C SER A 442 -17.96 -5.93 18.92
N MET A 443 -17.11 -5.99 19.95
CA MET A 443 -15.80 -6.63 19.86
C MET A 443 -15.92 -8.13 19.63
N PHE A 444 -16.88 -8.79 20.28
CA PHE A 444 -17.18 -10.19 20.05
C PHE A 444 -17.61 -10.47 18.61
N LEU A 445 -18.56 -9.69 18.08
CA LEU A 445 -19.09 -9.86 16.73
C LEU A 445 -18.05 -9.51 15.64
N ASN A 446 -17.29 -8.43 15.81
CA ASN A 446 -16.37 -7.97 14.76
C ASN A 446 -15.00 -8.65 14.80
N PHE A 447 -14.52 -9.07 15.98
CA PHE A 447 -13.14 -9.55 16.16
C PHE A 447 -13.03 -10.93 16.81
N GLY A 448 -14.13 -11.53 17.27
CA GLY A 448 -14.10 -12.84 17.95
C GLY A 448 -13.53 -12.75 19.38
N TYR A 449 -13.54 -11.56 19.97
CA TYR A 449 -13.10 -11.33 21.35
C TYR A 449 -14.17 -11.82 22.34
N MET A 450 -13.82 -12.74 23.23
CA MET A 450 -14.78 -13.34 24.18
C MET A 450 -14.33 -13.34 25.64
N ASP A 451 -13.02 -13.44 25.90
CA ASP A 451 -12.47 -13.58 27.25
C ASP A 451 -11.14 -12.80 27.35
N GLU A 452 -11.07 -11.87 28.30
CA GLU A 452 -9.90 -11.03 28.55
C GLU A 452 -8.65 -11.84 28.95
N ARG A 453 -8.82 -13.08 29.43
CA ARG A 453 -7.74 -13.97 29.89
C ARG A 453 -7.06 -14.72 28.74
N LEU A 454 -7.63 -14.68 27.54
CA LEU A 454 -7.08 -15.35 26.35
C LEU A 454 -6.14 -14.45 25.55
N VAL A 455 -6.27 -13.13 25.69
CA VAL A 455 -5.43 -12.13 25.04
C VAL A 455 -4.58 -11.38 26.07
N THR A 456 -3.56 -10.63 25.63
CA THR A 456 -2.86 -9.72 26.54
C THR A 456 -3.72 -8.47 26.80
N LYS A 457 -3.45 -7.76 27.91
CA LYS A 457 -4.14 -6.50 28.21
C LYS A 457 -3.99 -5.49 27.06
N GLN A 458 -2.78 -5.35 26.53
CA GLN A 458 -2.48 -4.48 25.38
C GLN A 458 -3.30 -4.86 24.14
N GLN A 459 -3.41 -6.17 23.83
CA GLN A 459 -4.23 -6.65 22.72
C GLN A 459 -5.72 -6.33 22.93
N ALA A 460 -6.25 -6.54 24.15
CA ALA A 460 -7.64 -6.21 24.46
C ALA A 460 -7.94 -4.71 24.29
N ILE A 461 -7.01 -3.84 24.71
CA ILE A 461 -7.11 -2.39 24.56
C ILE A 461 -7.04 -1.97 23.09
N ALA A 462 -6.14 -2.57 22.30
CA ALA A 462 -6.07 -2.32 20.87
C ALA A 462 -7.40 -2.67 20.17
N LEU A 463 -7.98 -3.84 20.47
CA LEU A 463 -9.30 -4.23 19.95
C LEU A 463 -10.41 -3.26 20.37
N TYR A 464 -10.36 -2.78 21.62
CA TYR A 464 -11.31 -1.81 22.14
C TYR A 464 -11.24 -0.47 21.37
N ARG A 465 -10.04 -0.01 21.02
CA ARG A 465 -9.82 1.20 20.20
C ARG A 465 -10.28 0.99 18.76
N LEU A 466 -9.95 -0.15 18.16
CA LEU A 466 -10.35 -0.50 16.79
C LEU A 466 -11.87 -0.59 16.62
N CYS A 467 -12.61 -0.87 17.69
CA CYS A 467 -14.06 -0.91 17.68
C CYS A 467 -14.72 0.46 17.45
N ASP A 468 -14.04 1.55 17.82
CA ASP A 468 -14.55 2.93 17.66
C ASP A 468 -14.13 3.56 16.33
N LYS A 469 -13.23 2.92 15.57
CA LYS A 469 -12.77 3.44 14.29
C LYS A 469 -13.85 3.27 13.24
N GLU A 470 -14.35 4.39 12.73
CA GLU A 470 -15.11 4.42 11.49
C GLU A 470 -14.14 4.48 10.31
N TYR A 471 -14.26 3.55 9.38
CA TYR A 471 -13.42 3.53 8.19
C TYR A 471 -14.08 4.33 7.07
N SER A 472 -13.28 5.12 6.35
CA SER A 472 -13.71 5.95 5.23
C SER A 472 -14.39 5.17 4.10
N CYS A 473 -15.18 5.89 3.29
CA CYS A 473 -15.95 5.33 2.19
C CYS A 473 -15.05 4.67 1.15
N SER A 474 -15.37 3.43 0.77
CA SER A 474 -14.68 2.69 -0.28
C SER A 474 -15.53 2.60 -1.54
N ASP A 475 -14.89 2.56 -2.71
CA ASP A 475 -15.53 2.25 -4.00
C ASP A 475 -16.06 0.79 -4.07
N PHE A 476 -15.73 -0.02 -3.06
CA PHE A 476 -16.18 -1.39 -2.89
C PHE A 476 -17.10 -1.52 -1.68
N ASN A 477 -18.05 -2.44 -1.81
CA ASN A 477 -18.96 -2.81 -0.74
C ASN A 477 -18.23 -3.69 0.29
N VAL A 478 -17.60 -3.07 1.28
CA VAL A 478 -16.89 -3.76 2.37
C VAL A 478 -17.74 -3.75 3.64
N TYR A 479 -17.99 -4.93 4.21
CA TYR A 479 -18.81 -5.09 5.40
C TYR A 479 -18.04 -5.89 6.46
N ASN A 480 -18.01 -5.39 7.69
CA ASN A 480 -17.73 -6.27 8.83
C ASN A 480 -18.90 -7.24 9.03
N THR A 481 -18.64 -8.38 9.68
CA THR A 481 -19.65 -9.43 9.82
C THR A 481 -20.92 -8.94 10.50
N LYS A 482 -20.81 -8.08 11.53
CA LYS A 482 -22.00 -7.45 12.16
C LYS A 482 -22.84 -6.71 11.12
N LYS A 483 -22.24 -5.80 10.34
CA LYS A 483 -22.98 -5.03 9.33
C LYS A 483 -23.56 -5.92 8.24
N TRP A 484 -22.83 -6.96 7.84
CA TRP A 484 -23.30 -7.93 6.87
C TRP A 484 -24.59 -8.64 7.32
N LEU A 485 -24.60 -9.12 8.57
CA LEU A 485 -25.77 -9.76 9.16
C LEU A 485 -26.95 -8.77 9.34
N GLU A 486 -26.67 -7.49 9.64
CA GLU A 486 -27.71 -6.44 9.66
C GLU A 486 -28.37 -6.25 8.29
N LEU A 487 -27.61 -6.32 7.19
CA LEU A 487 -28.17 -6.21 5.85
C LEU A 487 -29.08 -7.38 5.50
N ILE A 488 -28.75 -8.59 5.98
CA ILE A 488 -29.58 -9.79 5.81
C ILE A 488 -30.83 -9.69 6.68
N HIS A 489 -30.68 -9.30 7.95
CA HIS A 489 -31.80 -9.12 8.88
C HIS A 489 -32.81 -8.08 8.36
N ASN A 490 -32.32 -7.00 7.75
CA ASN A 490 -33.15 -5.95 7.17
C ASN A 490 -33.61 -6.25 5.73
N ASN A 491 -33.38 -7.48 5.23
CA ASN A 491 -33.75 -7.95 3.90
C ASN A 491 -33.22 -7.07 2.74
N LYS A 492 -32.07 -6.41 2.94
CA LYS A 492 -31.35 -5.65 1.90
C LYS A 492 -30.42 -6.54 1.07
N LYS A 493 -29.95 -7.63 1.66
CA LYS A 493 -29.10 -8.65 1.02
C LYS A 493 -29.66 -10.04 1.35
N GLU A 494 -29.54 -10.97 0.40
CA GLU A 494 -29.93 -12.37 0.63
C GLU A 494 -28.79 -13.16 1.30
N PRO A 495 -29.09 -14.21 2.10
CA PRO A 495 -28.08 -15.13 2.62
C PRO A 495 -27.24 -15.79 1.52
N SER A 496 -26.07 -16.26 1.90
CA SER A 496 -25.08 -16.91 1.04
C SER A 496 -25.51 -18.34 0.74
N ILE A 497 -24.83 -19.01 -0.18
CA ILE A 497 -24.99 -20.46 -0.33
C ILE A 497 -24.48 -21.21 0.91
N ASN A 498 -24.96 -22.43 1.12
CA ASN A 498 -24.38 -23.38 2.08
C ASN A 498 -23.17 -24.13 1.48
N ASP A 499 -22.54 -25.01 2.26
CA ASP A 499 -21.40 -25.84 1.81
C ASP A 499 -21.73 -26.76 0.61
N PHE A 500 -23.01 -26.99 0.32
CA PHE A 500 -23.50 -27.78 -0.82
C PHE A 500 -23.88 -26.92 -2.04
N GLY A 501 -23.64 -25.61 -1.99
CA GLY A 501 -23.99 -24.69 -3.07
C GLY A 501 -25.47 -24.35 -3.18
N GLN A 502 -26.26 -24.60 -2.14
CA GLN A 502 -27.70 -24.31 -2.13
C GLN A 502 -27.97 -22.95 -1.46
N ASP A 503 -28.78 -22.12 -2.11
CA ASP A 503 -29.28 -20.89 -1.50
C ASP A 503 -30.43 -21.16 -0.52
N TYR A 504 -30.85 -20.12 0.22
CA TYR A 504 -31.92 -20.22 1.22
C TYR A 504 -33.25 -20.72 0.63
N SER A 505 -33.53 -20.39 -0.63
CA SER A 505 -34.76 -20.82 -1.34
C SER A 505 -34.66 -22.27 -1.81
N ASP A 506 -33.49 -22.73 -2.24
CA ASP A 506 -33.24 -24.10 -2.66
C ASP A 506 -33.33 -25.08 -1.48
N VAL A 507 -32.91 -24.65 -0.28
CA VAL A 507 -33.11 -25.42 0.96
C VAL A 507 -34.61 -25.62 1.23
N PHE A 508 -35.43 -24.59 1.08
CA PHE A 508 -36.89 -24.72 1.20
C PHE A 508 -37.47 -25.70 0.17
N ARG A 509 -37.01 -25.62 -1.09
CA ARG A 509 -37.43 -26.56 -2.15
C ARG A 509 -37.08 -28.00 -1.79
N ASP A 510 -35.95 -28.24 -1.16
CA ASP A 510 -35.56 -29.59 -0.72
C ASP A 510 -36.36 -30.04 0.52
N MET A 511 -36.65 -29.16 1.48
CA MET A 511 -37.57 -29.47 2.59
C MET A 511 -38.97 -29.83 2.08
N LYS A 512 -39.45 -29.13 1.04
CA LYS A 512 -40.72 -29.44 0.36
C LYS A 512 -40.67 -30.82 -0.30
N LYS A 513 -39.61 -31.15 -1.04
CA LYS A 513 -39.43 -32.49 -1.65
C LYS A 513 -39.45 -33.60 -0.59
N ARG A 514 -38.89 -33.33 0.60
CA ARG A 514 -38.88 -34.24 1.76
C ARG A 514 -40.20 -34.24 2.53
N LYS A 515 -41.20 -33.46 2.11
CA LYS A 515 -42.52 -33.32 2.75
C LYS A 515 -42.48 -32.81 4.20
N ILE A 516 -41.44 -32.02 4.53
CA ILE A 516 -41.31 -31.37 5.85
C ILE A 516 -42.14 -30.07 5.88
N VAL A 517 -42.25 -29.38 4.75
CA VAL A 517 -43.00 -28.12 4.57
C VAL A 517 -43.86 -28.17 3.30
N SER A 518 -44.87 -27.30 3.23
CA SER A 518 -45.79 -27.15 2.10
C SER A 518 -45.61 -25.81 1.38
N ASP A 519 -46.24 -25.62 0.21
CA ASP A 519 -46.19 -24.33 -0.49
C ASP A 519 -46.85 -23.18 0.29
N ALA A 520 -47.79 -23.49 1.18
CA ALA A 520 -48.43 -22.51 2.04
C ALA A 520 -47.46 -21.91 3.07
N ASP A 521 -46.39 -22.63 3.43
CA ASP A 521 -45.41 -22.20 4.42
C ASP A 521 -44.35 -21.25 3.82
N LYS A 522 -44.28 -21.15 2.49
CA LYS A 522 -43.26 -20.37 1.78
C LYS A 522 -43.25 -18.88 2.19
N PRO A 523 -44.38 -18.17 2.25
CA PRO A 523 -44.38 -16.75 2.65
C PRO A 523 -43.92 -16.53 4.10
N ALA A 524 -44.20 -17.48 5.00
CA ALA A 524 -43.74 -17.43 6.38
C ALA A 524 -42.24 -17.67 6.47
N TYR A 525 -41.73 -18.64 5.71
CA TYR A 525 -40.29 -18.94 5.60
C TYR A 525 -39.50 -17.76 5.01
N ASP A 526 -39.98 -17.16 3.92
CA ASP A 526 -39.29 -16.04 3.25
C ASP A 526 -39.24 -14.77 4.12
N ARG A 527 -40.20 -14.60 5.03
CA ARG A 527 -40.28 -13.47 5.98
C ARG A 527 -39.60 -13.74 7.32
N ASP A 528 -39.06 -14.93 7.55
CA ASP A 528 -38.31 -15.24 8.76
C ASP A 528 -36.86 -14.74 8.65
N PHE A 529 -36.69 -13.45 8.92
CA PHE A 529 -35.37 -12.81 8.86
C PHE A 529 -34.40 -13.35 9.92
N LYS A 530 -34.90 -13.86 11.05
CA LYS A 530 -34.06 -14.48 12.09
C LYS A 530 -33.51 -15.82 11.60
N ALA A 531 -34.33 -16.62 10.91
CA ALA A 531 -33.88 -17.86 10.28
C ALA A 531 -32.88 -17.60 9.15
N LYS A 532 -33.06 -16.54 8.34
CA LYS A 532 -32.06 -16.12 7.34
C LYS A 532 -30.70 -15.80 7.95
N VAL A 533 -30.68 -15.03 9.05
CA VAL A 533 -29.43 -14.73 9.79
C VAL A 533 -28.81 -16.00 10.36
N SER A 534 -29.63 -16.86 10.98
CA SER A 534 -29.15 -18.13 11.55
C SER A 534 -28.54 -19.03 10.46
N PHE A 535 -29.13 -19.02 9.26
CA PHE A 535 -28.59 -19.73 8.10
C PHE A 535 -27.24 -19.16 7.66
N GLU A 536 -27.08 -17.84 7.63
CA GLU A 536 -25.81 -17.21 7.26
C GLU A 536 -24.69 -17.52 8.28
N VAL A 537 -25.00 -17.44 9.57
CA VAL A 537 -24.04 -17.72 10.65
C VAL A 537 -23.56 -19.17 10.60
N ASN A 538 -24.47 -20.12 10.44
CA ASN A 538 -24.16 -21.55 10.47
C ASN A 538 -23.46 -22.07 9.22
N ASN A 539 -23.59 -21.38 8.08
CA ASN A 539 -22.98 -21.78 6.82
C ASN A 539 -21.78 -20.88 6.50
N MET A 540 -22.03 -19.70 5.92
CA MET A 540 -20.98 -18.82 5.41
C MET A 540 -20.01 -18.41 6.52
N LEU A 541 -20.50 -17.85 7.63
CA LEU A 541 -19.61 -17.30 8.66
C LEU A 541 -18.79 -18.41 9.32
N LYS A 542 -19.45 -19.49 9.78
CA LYS A 542 -18.80 -20.61 10.47
C LYS A 542 -17.73 -21.28 9.61
N THR A 543 -18.04 -21.57 8.36
CA THR A 543 -17.08 -22.21 7.45
C THR A 543 -15.96 -21.25 7.08
N ASN A 544 -16.26 -20.00 6.72
CA ASN A 544 -15.23 -19.08 6.23
C ASN A 544 -14.33 -18.51 7.34
N GLN A 545 -14.80 -18.33 8.58
CA GLN A 545 -13.91 -17.98 9.69
C GLN A 545 -12.80 -19.04 9.85
N LYS A 546 -13.16 -20.32 9.68
CA LYS A 546 -12.23 -21.45 9.71
C LYS A 546 -11.29 -21.51 8.51
N VAL A 547 -11.80 -21.25 7.31
CA VAL A 547 -10.99 -21.23 6.09
C VAL A 547 -9.98 -20.08 6.13
N CYS A 548 -10.42 -18.87 6.50
CA CYS A 548 -9.59 -17.68 6.57
C CYS A 548 -8.50 -17.77 7.65
N HIS A 549 -8.75 -18.50 8.74
CA HIS A 549 -7.71 -18.80 9.74
C HIS A 549 -6.49 -19.54 9.15
N GLY A 550 -6.67 -20.28 8.05
CA GLY A 550 -5.58 -20.91 7.29
C GLY A 550 -5.07 -22.24 7.85
N HIS A 551 -5.07 -22.42 9.18
CA HIS A 551 -4.58 -23.64 9.84
C HIS A 551 -5.74 -24.51 10.35
N MET A 552 -6.26 -25.37 9.47
CA MET A 552 -7.48 -26.16 9.74
C MET A 552 -7.36 -27.11 10.94
N SER A 553 -6.16 -27.62 11.26
CA SER A 553 -5.91 -28.54 12.37
C SER A 553 -5.91 -27.86 13.74
N SER A 554 -5.43 -26.62 13.80
CA SER A 554 -5.31 -25.81 15.03
C SER A 554 -6.42 -24.77 15.19
N TYR A 555 -7.41 -24.76 14.30
CA TYR A 555 -8.48 -23.77 14.28
C TYR A 555 -9.18 -23.59 15.64
N PHE A 556 -9.33 -22.33 16.03
CA PHE A 556 -10.09 -21.90 17.19
C PHE A 556 -10.77 -20.55 16.90
N PRO A 557 -12.09 -20.38 17.12
CA PRO A 557 -12.82 -19.17 16.71
C PRO A 557 -12.68 -17.99 17.67
N ILE A 558 -12.26 -18.22 18.91
CA ILE A 558 -12.08 -17.14 19.89
C ILE A 558 -10.66 -16.61 19.74
N LEU A 559 -10.54 -15.30 19.61
CA LEU A 559 -9.25 -14.63 19.48
C LEU A 559 -8.40 -14.86 20.75
N HIS A 560 -7.15 -15.29 20.60
CA HIS A 560 -6.22 -15.50 21.70
C HIS A 560 -4.80 -15.07 21.32
N LYS A 561 -3.96 -14.82 22.32
CA LYS A 561 -2.61 -14.26 22.15
C LYS A 561 -1.70 -15.08 21.24
N ASP A 562 -1.87 -16.40 21.17
CA ASP A 562 -0.95 -17.28 20.45
C ASP A 562 -1.20 -17.30 18.93
N ILE A 563 -2.35 -16.81 18.45
CA ILE A 563 -2.62 -16.63 17.01
C ILE A 563 -2.34 -15.20 16.52
N ILE A 564 -2.05 -14.27 17.43
CA ILE A 564 -1.71 -12.88 17.10
C ILE A 564 -0.18 -12.80 16.93
N THR A 565 0.27 -12.84 15.69
CA THR A 565 1.71 -12.85 15.33
C THR A 565 2.29 -11.46 15.12
N ARG A 566 1.43 -10.46 14.89
CA ARG A 566 1.78 -9.07 14.59
C ARG A 566 0.91 -8.12 15.43
N ASP A 567 1.41 -6.91 15.64
CA ASP A 567 0.64 -5.84 16.25
C ASP A 567 -0.72 -5.64 15.54
N LEU A 568 -1.81 -5.58 16.33
CA LEU A 568 -3.17 -5.60 15.80
C LEU A 568 -3.51 -4.35 14.98
N GLU A 569 -2.95 -3.19 15.32
CA GLU A 569 -3.18 -1.94 14.59
C GLU A 569 -2.52 -2.00 13.20
N LYS A 570 -1.44 -2.76 13.03
CA LYS A 570 -0.79 -3.00 11.74
C LYS A 570 -1.40 -4.16 10.95
N ALA A 571 -1.93 -5.16 11.66
CA ALA A 571 -2.51 -6.37 11.07
C ALA A 571 -3.96 -6.19 10.61
N VAL A 572 -4.66 -5.16 11.09
CA VAL A 572 -6.07 -4.92 10.76
C VAL A 572 -6.29 -4.75 9.26
N VAL A 573 -7.30 -5.46 8.74
CA VAL A 573 -7.76 -5.34 7.36
C VAL A 573 -8.85 -4.29 7.31
N THR A 574 -8.57 -3.18 6.63
CA THR A 574 -9.49 -2.05 6.51
C THR A 574 -10.05 -1.93 5.08
N PRO A 575 -11.21 -1.28 4.88
CA PRO A 575 -11.75 -1.01 3.55
C PRO A 575 -10.74 -0.31 2.62
N THR A 576 -10.00 0.67 3.12
CA THR A 576 -8.98 1.41 2.36
C THR A 576 -7.86 0.49 1.86
N ARG A 577 -7.34 -0.39 2.72
CA ARG A 577 -6.28 -1.34 2.33
C ARG A 577 -6.77 -2.36 1.30
N LEU A 578 -8.02 -2.82 1.42
CA LEU A 578 -8.65 -3.70 0.45
C LEU A 578 -8.84 -3.01 -0.90
N GLN A 579 -9.34 -1.78 -0.91
CA GLN A 579 -9.52 -0.99 -2.13
C GLN A 579 -8.20 -0.74 -2.84
N GLN A 580 -7.15 -0.35 -2.11
CA GLN A 580 -5.81 -0.19 -2.67
C GLN A 580 -5.31 -1.49 -3.33
N ALA A 581 -5.45 -2.63 -2.62
CA ALA A 581 -5.04 -3.92 -3.16
C ALA A 581 -5.81 -4.31 -4.44
N ILE A 582 -7.13 -4.05 -4.48
CA ILE A 582 -7.95 -4.36 -5.66
C ILE A 582 -7.68 -3.38 -6.80
N ASN A 583 -7.53 -2.09 -6.52
CA ASN A 583 -7.24 -1.07 -7.54
C ASN A 583 -5.89 -1.30 -8.19
N ASN A 584 -4.88 -1.72 -7.42
CA ASN A 584 -3.59 -2.15 -7.97
C ASN A 584 -3.73 -3.32 -8.96
N LEU A 585 -4.70 -4.21 -8.72
CA LEU A 585 -5.00 -5.30 -9.65
C LEU A 585 -5.76 -4.81 -10.88
N LEU A 586 -6.75 -3.93 -10.71
CA LEU A 586 -7.51 -3.34 -11.82
C LEU A 586 -6.63 -2.49 -12.75
N ALA A 587 -5.57 -1.88 -12.21
CA ALA A 587 -4.55 -1.19 -13.00
C ALA A 587 -3.72 -2.14 -13.90
N ILE A 588 -3.77 -3.46 -13.64
CA ILE A 588 -3.06 -4.48 -14.42
C ILE A 588 -4.03 -5.35 -15.23
N ASP A 589 -5.25 -5.60 -14.74
CA ASP A 589 -6.32 -6.34 -15.40
C ASP A 589 -7.64 -5.61 -15.15
N PHE A 590 -7.95 -4.64 -16.00
CA PHE A 590 -9.16 -3.83 -15.84
C PHE A 590 -10.45 -4.66 -15.98
N SER A 591 -10.35 -5.85 -16.60
CA SER A 591 -11.52 -6.63 -16.97
C SER A 591 -12.07 -7.47 -15.82
N ILE A 592 -11.42 -7.51 -14.64
CA ILE A 592 -11.71 -8.40 -13.48
C ILE A 592 -13.20 -8.57 -13.21
N PHE A 593 -13.92 -7.46 -13.07
CA PHE A 593 -15.33 -7.44 -12.69
C PHE A 593 -16.29 -7.28 -13.87
N TYR A 594 -15.78 -7.21 -15.11
CA TYR A 594 -16.61 -7.15 -16.31
C TYR A 594 -17.07 -8.53 -16.74
N ARG A 595 -18.35 -8.63 -17.09
CA ARG A 595 -18.93 -9.84 -17.67
C ARG A 595 -20.09 -9.51 -18.59
N GLU A 596 -20.32 -10.40 -19.55
CA GLU A 596 -21.41 -10.25 -20.51
C GLU A 596 -22.74 -10.56 -19.83
N ILE A 597 -23.66 -9.60 -19.87
CA ILE A 597 -25.03 -9.77 -19.37
C ILE A 597 -26.05 -9.42 -20.45
N TRP A 598 -27.23 -9.99 -20.32
CA TRP A 598 -28.38 -9.62 -21.13
C TRP A 598 -29.05 -8.39 -20.55
N TYR A 599 -28.82 -7.25 -21.17
CA TYR A 599 -29.48 -5.99 -20.85
C TYR A 599 -30.88 -5.95 -21.48
N LYS A 600 -31.84 -5.48 -20.68
CA LYS A 600 -33.24 -5.29 -21.07
C LYS A 600 -33.67 -3.90 -20.62
N ASN A 601 -34.32 -3.16 -21.50
CA ASN A 601 -34.91 -1.86 -21.21
C ASN A 601 -36.26 -1.74 -21.92
N ASP A 602 -37.33 -1.99 -21.16
CA ASP A 602 -38.70 -2.01 -21.66
C ASP A 602 -39.17 -0.62 -22.15
N VAL A 603 -38.72 0.45 -21.50
CA VAL A 603 -39.06 1.84 -21.87
C VAL A 603 -38.50 2.18 -23.25
N ARG A 604 -37.33 1.63 -23.60
CA ARG A 604 -36.65 1.86 -24.87
C ARG A 604 -36.86 0.73 -25.89
N GLY A 605 -37.75 -0.23 -25.60
CA GLY A 605 -38.04 -1.37 -26.50
C GLY A 605 -36.87 -2.34 -26.70
N ILE A 606 -35.89 -2.35 -25.80
CA ILE A 606 -34.74 -3.25 -25.86
C ILE A 606 -35.09 -4.52 -25.11
N GLU A 607 -35.46 -5.58 -25.82
CA GLU A 607 -35.83 -6.84 -25.19
C GLU A 607 -34.62 -7.63 -24.67
N LYS A 608 -33.51 -7.65 -25.44
CA LYS A 608 -32.31 -8.42 -25.09
C LYS A 608 -31.08 -7.93 -25.88
N GLU A 609 -30.14 -7.30 -25.19
CA GLU A 609 -28.86 -6.87 -25.75
C GLU A 609 -27.68 -7.40 -24.91
N PRO A 610 -26.67 -8.07 -25.50
CA PRO A 610 -25.49 -8.46 -24.75
C PRO A 610 -24.59 -7.24 -24.53
N ILE A 611 -24.27 -6.95 -23.27
CA ILE A 611 -23.35 -5.88 -22.89
C ILE A 611 -22.32 -6.38 -21.87
N MET A 612 -21.12 -5.83 -21.92
CA MET A 612 -20.12 -5.97 -20.87
C MET A 612 -20.42 -4.98 -19.76
N LYS A 613 -20.83 -5.50 -18.60
CA LYS A 613 -21.13 -4.71 -17.41
C LYS A 613 -20.16 -5.03 -16.28
N GLU A 614 -19.65 -3.99 -15.63
CA GLU A 614 -18.86 -4.10 -14.42
C GLU A 614 -19.78 -4.41 -13.23
N ILE A 615 -19.52 -5.51 -12.53
CA ILE A 615 -20.28 -5.90 -11.33
C ILE A 615 -19.30 -6.34 -10.25
N ARG A 616 -19.09 -5.44 -9.29
CA ARG A 616 -18.15 -5.62 -8.16
C ARG A 616 -18.72 -6.58 -7.11
N PRO A 617 -17.87 -7.37 -6.43
CA PRO A 617 -18.29 -8.27 -5.37
C PRO A 617 -18.59 -7.52 -4.06
N ASP A 618 -19.38 -8.15 -3.19
CA ASP A 618 -19.48 -7.75 -1.79
C ASP A 618 -18.31 -8.41 -1.02
N ILE A 619 -17.58 -7.63 -0.23
CA ILE A 619 -16.42 -8.08 0.56
C ILE A 619 -16.82 -8.12 2.04
N ILE A 620 -16.65 -9.28 2.67
CA ILE A 620 -17.10 -9.54 4.04
C ILE A 620 -15.89 -9.86 4.90
N ILE A 621 -15.71 -9.06 5.95
CA ILE A 621 -14.63 -9.21 6.92
C ILE A 621 -15.12 -10.12 8.06
N VAL A 622 -14.49 -11.28 8.21
CA VAL A 622 -14.82 -12.27 9.25
C VAL A 622 -13.93 -12.12 10.50
N PRO A 623 -14.48 -12.37 11.71
CA PRO A 623 -13.82 -12.12 12.98
C PRO A 623 -12.71 -13.14 13.27
N THR A 624 -11.56 -13.04 12.61
CA THR A 624 -10.43 -13.96 12.80
C THR A 624 -9.10 -13.28 12.50
N PHE A 625 -8.05 -13.77 13.15
CA PHE A 625 -6.67 -13.54 12.71
C PHE A 625 -6.31 -14.68 11.76
N GLY A 626 -6.04 -14.35 10.50
CA GLY A 626 -5.98 -15.34 9.43
C GLY A 626 -4.93 -15.06 8.37
N SER A 627 -4.47 -16.14 7.74
CA SER A 627 -3.46 -16.14 6.66
C SER A 627 -4.06 -16.49 5.29
N ARG A 628 -5.39 -16.66 5.20
CA ARG A 628 -6.08 -17.01 3.94
C ARG A 628 -7.33 -16.16 3.71
N VAL A 629 -7.73 -16.13 2.45
CA VAL A 629 -8.96 -15.50 1.96
C VAL A 629 -9.79 -16.54 1.20
N SER A 630 -11.09 -16.29 1.07
CA SER A 630 -12.03 -17.24 0.46
C SER A 630 -12.97 -16.54 -0.51
N MET A 631 -13.08 -17.09 -1.73
CA MET A 631 -14.11 -16.71 -2.68
C MET A 631 -15.28 -17.67 -2.44
N TRP A 632 -16.29 -17.22 -1.68
CA TRP A 632 -17.37 -18.10 -1.25
C TRP A 632 -18.36 -18.40 -2.38
N GLN A 633 -18.64 -17.41 -3.22
CA GLN A 633 -19.49 -17.56 -4.40
C GLN A 633 -19.20 -16.46 -5.42
N GLU A 634 -19.23 -16.81 -6.70
CA GLU A 634 -18.94 -15.91 -7.81
C GLU A 634 -20.15 -15.05 -8.23
N ILE A 635 -21.36 -15.54 -7.97
CA ILE A 635 -22.64 -14.84 -8.16
C ILE A 635 -23.59 -15.14 -7.00
N THR A 636 -24.65 -14.35 -6.86
CA THR A 636 -25.72 -14.59 -5.88
C THR A 636 -26.99 -15.06 -6.60
N GLY A 637 -27.49 -16.24 -6.23
CA GLY A 637 -28.68 -16.85 -6.84
C GLY A 637 -28.42 -17.25 -8.30
N LYS A 638 -29.47 -17.17 -9.14
CA LYS A 638 -29.42 -17.64 -10.54
C LYS A 638 -29.14 -16.55 -11.56
N ALA A 639 -29.32 -15.29 -11.18
CA ALA A 639 -29.16 -14.18 -12.08
C ALA A 639 -27.66 -13.86 -12.23
N ARG A 640 -27.16 -13.85 -13.47
CA ARG A 640 -25.73 -13.65 -13.78
C ARG A 640 -25.25 -12.21 -13.53
N ASN A 641 -26.17 -11.28 -13.29
CA ASN A 641 -25.88 -9.87 -13.01
C ASN A 641 -25.79 -9.55 -11.51
N THR A 642 -25.57 -10.53 -10.64
CA THR A 642 -25.51 -10.34 -9.18
C THR A 642 -24.08 -10.41 -8.63
N PRO A 643 -23.75 -9.67 -7.55
CA PRO A 643 -22.41 -9.66 -7.00
C PRO A 643 -22.00 -11.02 -6.42
N GLY A 644 -20.70 -11.33 -6.53
CA GLY A 644 -20.05 -12.42 -5.79
C GLY A 644 -19.74 -12.03 -4.33
N ARG A 645 -19.21 -12.96 -3.54
CA ARG A 645 -18.88 -12.75 -2.12
C ARG A 645 -17.44 -13.15 -1.82
N PHE A 646 -16.66 -12.15 -1.42
CA PHE A 646 -15.27 -12.31 -1.02
C PHE A 646 -15.18 -12.26 0.49
N ILE A 647 -14.49 -13.24 1.08
CA ILE A 647 -14.34 -13.34 2.52
C ILE A 647 -12.88 -13.14 2.89
N VAL A 648 -12.63 -12.19 3.79
CA VAL A 648 -11.30 -11.80 4.24
C VAL A 648 -11.25 -11.77 5.77
N PRO A 649 -10.11 -12.11 6.41
CA PRO A 649 -10.01 -12.05 7.86
C PRO A 649 -9.97 -10.60 8.36
N ALA A 650 -10.42 -10.37 9.59
CA ALA A 650 -10.32 -9.07 10.27
C ALA A 650 -8.87 -8.64 10.49
N PHE A 651 -7.96 -9.60 10.69
CA PHE A 651 -6.54 -9.37 10.85
C PHE A 651 -5.72 -10.35 10.01
N THR A 652 -4.62 -9.87 9.44
CA THR A 652 -3.66 -10.71 8.72
C THR A 652 -2.25 -10.18 8.87
N ASP A 653 -1.29 -11.09 9.04
CA ASP A 653 0.15 -10.82 8.98
C ASP A 653 0.71 -11.00 7.55
N GLU A 654 -0.02 -11.69 6.69
CA GLU A 654 0.32 -11.92 5.29
C GLU A 654 0.25 -10.64 4.44
N ASN A 655 0.86 -10.70 3.26
CA ASN A 655 0.74 -9.64 2.26
C ASN A 655 -0.68 -9.63 1.67
N LEU A 656 -1.49 -8.63 2.07
CA LEU A 656 -2.87 -8.48 1.61
C LEU A 656 -2.97 -8.44 0.07
N SER A 657 -2.03 -7.78 -0.62
CA SER A 657 -2.02 -7.71 -2.08
C SER A 657 -1.88 -9.10 -2.71
N GLU A 658 -0.99 -9.95 -2.19
CA GLU A 658 -0.81 -11.33 -2.68
C GLU A 658 -2.03 -12.20 -2.40
N LEU A 659 -2.65 -12.05 -1.22
CA LEU A 659 -3.91 -12.74 -0.91
C LEU A 659 -5.01 -12.35 -1.90
N MET A 660 -5.15 -11.05 -2.20
CA MET A 660 -6.14 -10.56 -3.14
C MET A 660 -5.87 -11.02 -4.58
N ILE A 661 -4.61 -11.16 -5.00
CA ILE A 661 -4.26 -11.75 -6.32
C ILE A 661 -4.78 -13.17 -6.44
N LYS A 662 -4.53 -14.01 -5.41
CA LYS A 662 -4.98 -15.40 -5.40
C LYS A 662 -6.51 -15.50 -5.41
N LEU A 663 -7.17 -14.67 -4.58
CA LEU A 663 -8.63 -14.60 -4.50
C LEU A 663 -9.25 -14.23 -5.85
N ILE A 664 -8.73 -13.18 -6.48
CA ILE A 664 -9.25 -12.65 -7.75
C ILE A 664 -8.94 -13.61 -8.90
N GLY A 665 -7.76 -14.24 -8.92
CA GLY A 665 -7.44 -15.30 -9.89
C GLY A 665 -8.42 -16.46 -9.82
N ALA A 666 -8.71 -16.94 -8.61
CA ALA A 666 -9.73 -17.98 -8.40
C ALA A 666 -11.13 -17.51 -8.84
N PHE A 667 -11.49 -16.27 -8.51
CA PHE A 667 -12.77 -15.67 -8.93
C PHE A 667 -12.88 -15.56 -10.46
N ARG A 668 -11.83 -15.16 -11.17
CA ARG A 668 -11.82 -15.05 -12.64
C ARG A 668 -12.16 -16.38 -13.29
N TRP A 669 -11.53 -17.45 -12.82
CA TRP A 669 -11.76 -18.80 -13.30
C TRP A 669 -13.21 -19.24 -13.08
N GLU A 670 -13.68 -19.13 -11.83
CA GLU A 670 -15.00 -19.61 -11.43
C GLU A 670 -16.12 -18.79 -12.07
N LEU A 671 -15.97 -17.47 -12.16
CA LEU A 671 -16.90 -16.60 -12.85
C LEU A 671 -17.02 -17.00 -14.33
N CYS A 672 -15.90 -17.17 -15.04
CA CYS A 672 -15.95 -17.58 -16.44
C CYS A 672 -16.64 -18.95 -16.61
N ARG A 673 -16.31 -19.91 -15.75
CA ARG A 673 -16.96 -21.24 -15.74
C ARG A 673 -18.48 -21.12 -15.58
N THR A 674 -18.95 -20.31 -14.64
CA THR A 674 -20.38 -20.10 -14.38
C THR A 674 -21.08 -19.35 -15.50
N MET A 675 -20.41 -18.40 -16.15
CA MET A 675 -20.94 -17.69 -17.31
C MET A 675 -21.08 -18.59 -18.54
N MET A 676 -20.14 -19.49 -18.79
CA MET A 676 -20.20 -20.45 -19.91
C MET A 676 -21.17 -21.61 -19.64
N GLY A 677 -21.46 -21.93 -18.38
CA GLY A 677 -22.39 -23.00 -18.03
C GLY A 677 -21.89 -24.35 -18.55
N VAL A 678 -22.64 -25.02 -19.41
CA VAL A 678 -22.25 -26.35 -19.95
C VAL A 678 -21.07 -26.29 -20.92
N ALA A 679 -20.85 -25.14 -21.58
CA ALA A 679 -19.81 -24.95 -22.58
C ALA A 679 -18.46 -24.52 -21.98
N TRP A 680 -18.29 -24.56 -20.66
CA TRP A 680 -17.08 -24.07 -19.99
C TRP A 680 -15.79 -24.76 -20.42
N ASN A 681 -15.87 -26.01 -20.89
CA ASN A 681 -14.76 -26.81 -21.40
C ASN A 681 -14.92 -27.15 -22.90
N ASP A 682 -15.79 -26.44 -23.61
CA ASP A 682 -15.98 -26.65 -25.04
C ASP A 682 -15.04 -25.72 -25.81
N ILE A 683 -14.06 -26.30 -26.53
CA ILE A 683 -13.09 -25.52 -27.31
C ILE A 683 -13.72 -24.87 -28.56
N THR A 684 -14.89 -25.34 -28.99
CA THR A 684 -15.65 -24.70 -30.08
C THR A 684 -16.19 -23.34 -29.65
N GLU A 685 -16.53 -23.19 -28.37
CA GLU A 685 -16.86 -21.92 -27.72
C GLU A 685 -15.64 -21.38 -26.95
N LYS A 686 -14.80 -20.61 -27.66
CA LYS A 686 -13.58 -20.04 -27.07
C LYS A 686 -13.88 -19.15 -25.87
N SER A 687 -13.33 -19.54 -24.73
CA SER A 687 -13.40 -18.83 -23.46
C SER A 687 -12.09 -19.02 -22.69
N LEU A 688 -11.92 -18.26 -21.60
CA LEU A 688 -10.76 -18.42 -20.73
C LEU A 688 -10.65 -19.88 -20.23
N THR A 689 -11.76 -20.46 -19.76
CA THR A 689 -11.73 -21.80 -19.18
C THR A 689 -11.56 -22.89 -20.24
N SER A 690 -12.15 -22.75 -21.42
CA SER A 690 -12.04 -23.77 -22.48
C SER A 690 -10.64 -23.78 -23.10
N GLU A 691 -10.09 -22.63 -23.47
CA GLU A 691 -8.73 -22.56 -24.03
C GLU A 691 -7.67 -22.96 -23.00
N TYR A 692 -7.81 -22.55 -21.74
CA TYR A 692 -6.84 -22.90 -20.70
C TYR A 692 -6.93 -24.38 -20.30
N THR A 693 -8.13 -24.96 -20.26
CA THR A 693 -8.29 -26.40 -19.99
C THR A 693 -7.71 -27.24 -21.13
N ASP A 694 -7.96 -26.87 -22.39
CA ASP A 694 -7.37 -27.52 -23.56
C ASP A 694 -5.82 -27.44 -23.51
N TYR A 695 -5.29 -26.26 -23.20
CA TYR A 695 -3.86 -26.04 -22.99
C TYR A 695 -3.26 -27.01 -21.96
N ILE A 696 -3.85 -27.12 -20.77
CA ILE A 696 -3.34 -27.99 -19.69
C ILE A 696 -3.58 -29.49 -19.98
N GLN A 697 -4.61 -29.85 -20.75
CA GLN A 697 -4.88 -31.26 -21.08
C GLN A 697 -3.97 -31.78 -22.20
N PHE A 698 -3.68 -30.95 -23.21
CA PHE A 698 -2.97 -31.37 -24.42
C PHE A 698 -1.53 -30.87 -24.52
N PHE A 699 -0.97 -30.23 -23.49
CA PHE A 699 0.40 -29.72 -23.48
C PHE A 699 1.47 -30.74 -23.92
N LYS A 700 1.29 -32.03 -23.60
CA LYS A 700 2.23 -33.10 -24.00
C LYS A 700 2.35 -33.28 -25.51
N LYS A 701 1.24 -33.10 -26.23
CA LYS A 701 1.15 -33.27 -27.70
C LYS A 701 1.46 -31.98 -28.45
N ASN A 702 1.68 -30.87 -27.75
CA ASN A 702 1.91 -29.59 -28.38
C ASN A 702 3.36 -29.47 -28.87
N HIS A 703 3.53 -29.26 -30.18
CA HIS A 703 4.83 -29.10 -30.83
C HIS A 703 5.48 -27.72 -30.59
N ASP A 704 4.70 -26.72 -30.16
CA ASP A 704 5.19 -25.37 -29.87
C ASP A 704 5.82 -25.25 -28.47
N LEU A 705 5.76 -26.32 -27.66
CA LEU A 705 6.35 -26.36 -26.32
C LEU A 705 7.66 -27.16 -26.32
N THR A 706 8.72 -26.57 -25.79
CA THR A 706 9.99 -27.26 -25.50
C THR A 706 9.80 -28.34 -24.42
N GLU A 707 10.63 -29.38 -24.41
CA GLU A 707 10.57 -30.45 -23.40
C GLU A 707 10.74 -29.93 -21.95
N ASP A 708 11.60 -28.94 -21.72
CA ASP A 708 11.74 -28.28 -20.41
C ASP A 708 10.43 -27.59 -19.96
N ALA A 709 9.75 -26.89 -20.88
CA ALA A 709 8.46 -26.27 -20.61
C ALA A 709 7.37 -27.31 -20.29
N LYS A 710 7.38 -28.47 -20.96
CA LYS A 710 6.44 -29.57 -20.66
C LYS A 710 6.68 -30.14 -19.26
N GLU A 711 7.94 -30.32 -18.85
CA GLU A 711 8.23 -30.82 -17.51
C GLU A 711 7.85 -29.80 -16.43
N LYS A 712 8.07 -28.49 -16.66
CA LYS A 712 7.60 -27.42 -15.75
C LYS A 712 6.08 -27.43 -15.58
N ILE A 713 5.32 -27.57 -16.66
CA ILE A 713 3.85 -27.69 -16.60
C ILE A 713 3.45 -28.93 -15.78
N LYS A 714 4.12 -30.06 -15.99
CA LYS A 714 3.86 -31.29 -15.23
C LYS A 714 4.12 -31.12 -13.72
N ILE A 715 5.21 -30.46 -13.35
CA ILE A 715 5.52 -30.13 -11.94
C ILE A 715 4.45 -29.21 -11.35
N GLN A 716 4.03 -28.18 -12.09
CA GLN A 716 2.98 -27.25 -11.66
C GLN A 716 1.63 -27.95 -11.45
N ILE A 717 1.24 -28.83 -12.37
CA ILE A 717 0.03 -29.65 -12.26
C ILE A 717 0.07 -30.51 -10.99
N GLN A 718 1.21 -31.15 -10.72
CA GLN A 718 1.41 -31.96 -9.51
C GLN A 718 1.34 -31.11 -8.23
N LYS A 719 2.03 -29.96 -8.21
CA LYS A 719 2.03 -29.02 -7.07
C LYS A 719 0.61 -28.56 -6.71
N ASN A 720 -0.21 -28.29 -7.72
CA ASN A 720 -1.58 -27.82 -7.58
C ASN A 720 -2.62 -28.95 -7.55
N ARG A 721 -2.19 -30.20 -7.30
CA ARG A 721 -3.05 -31.39 -7.11
C ARG A 721 -4.02 -31.65 -8.28
N ASN A 722 -3.64 -31.32 -9.50
CA ASN A 722 -4.47 -31.40 -10.71
C ASN A 722 -5.76 -30.54 -10.66
N VAL A 723 -5.86 -29.55 -9.78
CA VAL A 723 -7.03 -28.67 -9.73
C VAL A 723 -6.84 -27.52 -10.71
N MET A 724 -7.59 -27.53 -11.81
CA MET A 724 -7.46 -26.54 -12.90
C MET A 724 -7.51 -25.09 -12.41
N ARG A 725 -8.42 -24.78 -11.48
CA ARG A 725 -8.52 -23.44 -10.87
C ARG A 725 -7.22 -23.02 -10.19
N GLU A 726 -6.60 -23.90 -9.42
CA GLU A 726 -5.36 -23.59 -8.68
C GLU A 726 -4.16 -23.46 -9.63
N ILE A 727 -4.14 -24.28 -10.70
CA ILE A 727 -3.13 -24.19 -11.77
C ILE A 727 -3.24 -22.83 -12.47
N PHE A 728 -4.45 -22.44 -12.89
CA PHE A 728 -4.71 -21.14 -13.48
C PHE A 728 -4.34 -19.99 -12.54
N THR A 729 -4.74 -20.08 -11.27
CA THR A 729 -4.46 -19.02 -10.28
C THR A 729 -2.95 -18.82 -10.09
N SER A 730 -2.15 -19.89 -10.13
CA SER A 730 -0.69 -19.80 -10.08
C SER A 730 -0.08 -19.11 -11.32
N ASP A 731 -0.63 -19.36 -12.51
CA ASP A 731 -0.21 -18.66 -13.73
C ASP A 731 -0.67 -17.20 -13.73
N TYR A 732 -1.87 -16.92 -13.23
CA TYR A 732 -2.40 -15.58 -13.05
C TYR A 732 -1.56 -14.76 -12.05
N GLU A 733 -1.12 -15.36 -10.94
CA GLU A 733 -0.20 -14.71 -10.01
C GLU A 733 1.13 -14.36 -10.69
N THR A 734 1.64 -15.25 -11.54
CA THR A 734 2.86 -14.99 -12.32
C THR A 734 2.63 -13.91 -13.37
N TRP A 735 1.46 -13.89 -14.00
CA TRP A 735 1.01 -12.86 -14.94
C TRP A 735 1.03 -11.48 -14.31
N ILE A 736 0.35 -11.31 -13.17
CA ILE A 736 0.21 -10.03 -12.48
C ILE A 736 1.54 -9.53 -11.91
N ASN A 737 2.36 -10.42 -11.34
CA ASN A 737 3.58 -10.00 -10.64
C ASN A 737 4.78 -9.73 -11.57
N TYR A 738 4.85 -10.41 -12.72
CA TYR A 738 6.04 -10.41 -13.57
C TYR A 738 5.73 -10.12 -15.03
N GLU A 739 4.80 -10.86 -15.62
CA GLU A 739 4.58 -10.88 -17.06
C GLU A 739 3.98 -9.56 -17.58
N SER A 740 3.02 -9.01 -16.84
CA SER A 740 2.44 -7.67 -17.07
C SER A 740 3.47 -6.53 -16.98
N LYS A 741 4.61 -6.76 -16.30
CA LYS A 741 5.72 -5.82 -16.17
C LYS A 741 6.83 -6.08 -17.21
N GLY A 742 6.61 -6.99 -18.15
CA GLY A 742 7.56 -7.33 -19.21
C GLY A 742 8.64 -8.35 -18.81
N ILE A 743 8.50 -9.02 -17.65
CA ILE A 743 9.41 -10.07 -17.20
C ILE A 743 8.83 -11.44 -17.61
N LEU A 744 9.40 -12.02 -18.67
CA LEU A 744 8.88 -13.26 -19.28
C LEU A 744 9.13 -14.49 -18.38
N ARG A 745 8.12 -14.91 -17.62
CA ARG A 745 8.15 -16.16 -16.83
C ARG A 745 7.19 -17.23 -17.31
N LEU A 746 6.12 -16.83 -18.00
CA LEU A 746 5.14 -17.76 -18.57
C LEU A 746 5.62 -18.31 -19.91
N ASN A 747 5.12 -19.49 -20.28
CA ASN A 747 5.30 -20.00 -21.63
C ASN A 747 4.40 -19.25 -22.63
N LYS A 748 4.68 -19.44 -23.93
CA LYS A 748 3.98 -18.74 -25.02
C LYS A 748 2.46 -18.94 -25.01
N LEU A 749 1.98 -20.14 -24.68
CA LEU A 749 0.55 -20.44 -24.67
C LEU A 749 -0.15 -19.79 -23.49
N ALA A 750 0.36 -19.99 -22.27
CA ALA A 750 -0.21 -19.38 -21.06
C ALA A 750 -0.26 -17.85 -21.18
N ARG A 751 0.82 -17.23 -21.68
CA ARG A 751 0.89 -15.79 -22.00
C ARG A 751 -0.21 -15.36 -22.98
N SER A 752 -0.37 -16.09 -24.08
CA SER A 752 -1.38 -15.77 -25.11
C SER A 752 -2.81 -15.79 -24.54
N ILE A 753 -3.13 -16.81 -23.74
CA ILE A 753 -4.44 -16.95 -23.10
C ILE A 753 -4.68 -15.81 -22.09
N LEU A 754 -3.73 -15.56 -21.19
CA LEU A 754 -3.84 -14.50 -20.19
C LEU A 754 -3.89 -13.11 -20.82
N PHE A 755 -3.09 -12.82 -21.86
CA PHE A 755 -3.16 -11.54 -22.57
C PHE A 755 -4.54 -11.32 -23.22
N ARG A 756 -5.18 -12.39 -23.73
CA ARG A 756 -6.50 -12.29 -24.38
C ARG A 756 -7.64 -12.08 -23.38
N TYR A 757 -7.63 -12.80 -22.27
CA TYR A 757 -8.76 -12.88 -21.34
C TYR A 757 -8.56 -12.10 -20.02
N CYS A 758 -7.32 -11.75 -19.69
CA CYS A 758 -6.93 -10.90 -18.56
C CYS A 758 -6.05 -9.72 -19.05
N PRO A 759 -6.55 -8.91 -20.01
CA PRO A 759 -5.75 -7.92 -20.70
C PRO A 759 -5.34 -6.75 -19.79
N PRO A 760 -4.12 -6.22 -19.95
CA PRO A 760 -3.74 -4.97 -19.31
C PRO A 760 -4.47 -3.76 -19.89
N PRO A 761 -4.48 -2.61 -19.19
CA PRO A 761 -4.94 -1.36 -19.77
C PRO A 761 -4.15 -0.98 -21.03
N ARG A 762 -4.76 -0.14 -21.88
CA ARG A 762 -4.22 0.22 -23.20
C ARG A 762 -2.77 0.73 -23.15
N GLU A 763 -2.45 1.59 -22.20
CA GLU A 763 -1.11 2.17 -22.02
C GLU A 763 -0.06 1.09 -21.74
N MET A 764 -0.35 0.22 -20.78
CA MET A 764 0.53 -0.90 -20.41
C MET A 764 0.67 -1.90 -21.55
N ARG A 765 -0.41 -2.20 -22.28
CA ARG A 765 -0.36 -3.06 -23.47
C ARG A 765 0.55 -2.50 -24.57
N ASN A 766 0.50 -1.20 -24.81
CA ASN A 766 1.37 -0.54 -25.79
C ASN A 766 2.85 -0.60 -25.36
N ALA A 767 3.14 -0.45 -24.06
CA ALA A 767 4.48 -0.61 -23.51
C ALA A 767 5.00 -2.05 -23.67
N LEU A 768 4.17 -3.05 -23.35
CA LEU A 768 4.52 -4.47 -23.51
C LEU A 768 4.79 -4.86 -24.97
N ALA A 769 4.05 -4.27 -25.93
CA ALA A 769 4.22 -4.55 -27.35
C ALA A 769 5.56 -4.09 -27.95
N LYS A 770 6.34 -3.27 -27.22
CA LYS A 770 7.75 -2.99 -27.57
C LYS A 770 8.60 -4.27 -27.53
N GLN A 771 8.19 -5.28 -26.77
CA GLN A 771 8.84 -6.58 -26.76
C GLN A 771 8.22 -7.51 -27.82
N PRO A 772 9.03 -8.25 -28.60
CA PRO A 772 8.54 -9.14 -29.66
C PRO A 772 7.55 -10.21 -29.19
N ALA A 773 7.62 -10.61 -27.90
CA ALA A 773 6.73 -11.62 -27.32
C ALA A 773 5.25 -11.20 -27.27
N PHE A 774 4.93 -9.90 -27.36
CA PHE A 774 3.57 -9.37 -27.24
C PHE A 774 3.04 -8.66 -28.48
N THR A 775 3.88 -8.35 -29.47
CA THR A 775 3.50 -7.55 -30.64
C THR A 775 2.34 -8.18 -31.42
N ASP A 776 2.41 -9.49 -31.69
CA ASP A 776 1.35 -10.22 -32.39
C ASP A 776 0.07 -10.32 -31.55
N LEU A 777 0.22 -10.52 -30.23
CA LEU A 777 -0.91 -10.61 -29.29
C LEU A 777 -1.69 -9.31 -29.22
N LEU A 778 -0.99 -8.17 -29.15
CA LEU A 778 -1.62 -6.85 -29.16
C LEU A 778 -2.35 -6.59 -30.49
N THR A 779 -1.73 -6.95 -31.61
CA THR A 779 -2.33 -6.73 -32.94
C THR A 779 -3.64 -7.52 -33.08
N GLN A 780 -3.63 -8.80 -32.69
CA GLN A 780 -4.85 -9.63 -32.71
C GLN A 780 -5.93 -9.07 -31.77
N PHE A 781 -5.54 -8.65 -30.56
CA PHE A 781 -6.46 -8.10 -29.57
C PHE A 781 -7.13 -6.81 -30.07
N ASN A 782 -6.34 -5.85 -30.57
CA ASN A 782 -6.83 -4.57 -31.07
C ASN A 782 -7.75 -4.76 -32.29
N ASN A 783 -7.40 -5.66 -33.22
CA ASN A 783 -8.23 -5.95 -34.38
C ASN A 783 -9.59 -6.53 -33.99
N SER A 784 -9.61 -7.45 -33.01
CA SER A 784 -10.82 -8.06 -32.50
C SER A 784 -11.75 -7.02 -31.84
N ARG A 785 -11.18 -6.19 -30.95
CA ARG A 785 -11.94 -5.11 -30.27
C ARG A 785 -12.42 -4.02 -31.22
N ALA A 786 -11.59 -3.57 -32.16
CA ALA A 786 -11.98 -2.57 -33.14
C ALA A 786 -13.14 -3.05 -34.02
N LYS A 787 -13.14 -4.34 -34.41
CA LYS A 787 -14.25 -4.96 -35.15
C LYS A 787 -15.54 -4.95 -34.33
N THR A 788 -15.46 -5.34 -33.05
CA THR A 788 -16.61 -5.34 -32.14
C THR A 788 -17.12 -3.93 -31.88
N ALA A 789 -16.25 -2.98 -31.57
CA ALA A 789 -16.59 -1.57 -31.35
C ALA A 789 -17.29 -0.98 -32.59
N LYS A 790 -16.76 -1.19 -33.80
CA LYS A 790 -17.39 -0.73 -35.05
C LYS A 790 -18.79 -1.32 -35.26
N SER A 791 -18.95 -2.61 -34.97
CA SER A 791 -20.25 -3.29 -35.03
C SER A 791 -21.26 -2.69 -34.04
N LEU A 792 -20.84 -2.50 -32.79
CA LEU A 792 -21.66 -1.92 -31.72
C LEU A 792 -22.03 -0.47 -32.04
N THR A 793 -21.09 0.37 -32.48
CA THR A 793 -21.38 1.75 -32.91
C THR A 793 -22.46 1.77 -33.99
N GLY A 794 -22.31 0.97 -35.05
CA GLY A 794 -23.30 0.91 -36.13
C GLY A 794 -24.67 0.43 -35.67
N LYS A 795 -24.71 -0.51 -34.72
CA LYS A 795 -25.96 -1.01 -34.12
C LYS A 795 -26.61 0.04 -33.23
N TYR A 796 -25.84 0.71 -32.37
CA TYR A 796 -26.34 1.70 -31.41
C TYR A 796 -26.81 2.97 -32.11
N THR A 797 -26.11 3.44 -33.14
CA THR A 797 -26.58 4.56 -33.98
C THR A 797 -27.92 4.24 -34.65
N LYS A 798 -28.17 2.98 -35.07
CA LYS A 798 -29.46 2.58 -35.64
C LYS A 798 -30.58 2.51 -34.59
N LEU A 799 -30.26 2.03 -33.40
CA LEU A 799 -31.20 1.91 -32.27
C LEU A 799 -31.60 3.28 -31.72
N PHE A 800 -30.65 4.19 -31.55
CA PHE A 800 -30.87 5.47 -30.89
C PHE A 800 -31.07 6.65 -31.84
N LYS A 801 -30.64 6.59 -33.11
CA LYS A 801 -30.78 7.65 -34.14
C LYS A 801 -30.45 9.07 -33.64
N ASN A 802 -31.43 9.79 -33.09
CA ASN A 802 -31.34 11.16 -32.58
C ASN A 802 -31.43 11.26 -31.05
N ASP A 803 -31.73 10.16 -30.35
CA ASP A 803 -31.82 10.09 -28.90
C ASP A 803 -30.47 9.76 -28.27
N PRO A 804 -30.22 10.18 -27.01
CA PRO A 804 -28.98 9.83 -26.31
C PRO A 804 -28.92 8.32 -26.03
N ILE A 805 -27.75 7.74 -26.29
CA ILE A 805 -27.44 6.31 -26.02
C ILE A 805 -27.66 6.04 -24.53
N ASP A 806 -28.20 4.86 -24.21
CA ASP A 806 -28.35 4.44 -22.81
C ASP A 806 -26.99 4.29 -22.12
N ARG A 807 -26.89 4.68 -20.84
CA ARG A 807 -25.63 4.70 -20.11
C ARG A 807 -24.92 3.34 -20.08
N ASP A 808 -25.66 2.25 -19.90
CA ASP A 808 -25.07 0.90 -19.85
C ASP A 808 -24.49 0.49 -21.23
N MET A 809 -25.11 0.95 -22.32
CA MET A 809 -24.65 0.68 -23.69
C MET A 809 -23.48 1.59 -24.08
N GLU A 810 -23.47 2.84 -23.62
CA GLU A 810 -22.32 3.72 -23.76
C GLU A 810 -21.09 3.15 -23.05
N LEU A 811 -21.24 2.68 -21.80
CA LEU A 811 -20.17 2.01 -21.06
C LEU A 811 -19.68 0.74 -21.75
N ASN A 812 -20.58 -0.03 -22.38
CA ASN A 812 -20.19 -1.19 -23.19
C ASN A 812 -19.34 -0.79 -24.41
N LEU A 813 -19.66 0.34 -25.04
CA LEU A 813 -18.90 0.86 -26.17
C LEU A 813 -17.51 1.37 -25.72
N ILE A 814 -17.45 2.08 -24.60
CA ILE A 814 -16.20 2.52 -23.96
C ILE A 814 -15.33 1.32 -23.61
N TYR A 815 -15.93 0.24 -23.07
CA TYR A 815 -15.22 -1.00 -22.81
C TYR A 815 -14.47 -1.43 -24.07
N TYR A 816 -15.14 -1.75 -25.17
CA TYR A 816 -14.45 -2.26 -26.36
C TYR A 816 -13.54 -1.23 -27.07
N ARG A 817 -13.82 0.07 -26.97
CA ARG A 817 -13.09 1.13 -27.68
C ARG A 817 -11.82 1.60 -26.95
N ASP A 818 -11.94 1.83 -25.65
CA ASP A 818 -10.95 2.59 -24.87
C ASP A 818 -10.18 1.73 -23.88
N LEU A 819 -10.86 0.74 -23.27
CA LEU A 819 -10.26 -0.25 -22.38
C LEU A 819 -9.68 -1.42 -23.18
#